data_AF-A0AAU9CHR1-F1
#
_entry.id   AF-A0AAU9CHR1-F1
#
_cell.length_a   1.000
_cell.length_b   1.000
_cell.length_c   1.000
_cell.angle_alpha   90.00
_cell.angle_beta   90.00
_cell.angle_gamma   90.00
#
_symmetry.space_group_name_H-M   'P 1'
#
loop_
_entity.id
_entity.type
_entity.pdbx_description
1 polymer ?
#
loop_
_entity_poly.entity_id
_entity_poly.type
_entity_poly.pdbx_seq_one_letter_code
_entity_poly.pdbx_strand_id
1 'polypeptide(L)'
;MREKLLTAFITALVCFVGTASAQRMETAFGQNRIQYIEKDWRFYSSENFDLYYYGKRQDLAKEGIEYLESQFEKMTDAVGYAPFIKLKIFLYANPQELQESNVGLNYNMYTIDGRTEFFKSYVEMAYPGTKEGFKQELVYNVAKLWIEEMLSGGNIVESLQGAYLVSLPPWFAKGIARYIGYGWDAEMDDYVRSVFRERQRKGKSKPIKLSTLEGREAELVGQSVWNYIVERYGKSSVSNILNLTRIIHNEKKAISNSLAIDFEEFMAGWAEHYSEMTDQVTQHYVMPKDRLKKNTRNIRYPSLSYSPDGKYLAYAQNNKGRFAVKIRNTETKKERTILRVGLKLNNQQADYTLPLLSWKDSVTLGVIGSQYGRNYLWMYETTSKSKVKKQIPRVDQINDFDIHKGGVNIAMMSAEMDGQTDIYALSLRRFTVRKITNDPFDNINPRFMPGTNTLVFSSNRTTDTLKVTRPFDLGSEVSDNYNLFAYNFDTTKVALKRLTNSVGADILPQPVDDNQLIYASSQQGIFNLYRYNIKDEISTQVTRYSLSVRDYSYNPANSELAFVMLDGDSEHIYAEAFSHTAQNSFAPQTSRMQALNAKRIAKRIAERKKRQVQDSLENLKEELKILNAQTVEAIQKAHQGADSALVESAIQKETEPATTDSLVVEPAVQQGEVPDDSVTVKPATPTTVPKPEQKATQKEDQPSSLEKLLGGTVVSSDSEDAGDKKSNPPTEDKPEPEKPKEKDNNSLLSLDNLTFDQKPEEPRGVVTPPLGVNNSNNKPIPQDTTKNGAPKLSSTALIDTDNYVFSSDALRKVKKRKSYLVKYRLQREEKTVSGPNKYEPLFRINSGGMEMVVDPLVDFGLNVQFQVTDLLEDHRFIGTVFSTLDLTSGEMSAEYQYLKRFVDFNLKYYRRVITKDVTSVQPYDQKYKLNRFQAGVALPFTRYSRVSLSPFYTTTRFLDLKPAKFLNPSVSNDTDRDYIGAEFAWVYDDSRFSALNTPIGTRSIARLEYHYSVDDPLMTFGEISIDARHYLPIHNEITLAGRLFYGRFFGDGAKSYLLGGVNNWILGKTENDGSDAEPGTPLHFGEQVENEQALFMRYVTGLRGYDFNTLNGSNVLLASAELRIPLFRYLANSPINSNFFRNFTFVGFYDIGSAWEGSDFWPTENSINSETIESGAFNVRIKNYHTPWLASAGWGLRTSLFSYHIKLDLAWPIENYEVGDMRYFVSFGFDF
;
A
#
# COMPACT_ATOMS: atom_id res chain seq x y z
N MET A 1 14.73 -46.14 -3.52
CA MET A 1 13.27 -46.31 -3.67
C MET A 1 12.57 -44.98 -3.99
N ARG A 2 12.74 -43.93 -3.16
CA ARG A 2 12.14 -42.60 -3.38
C ARG A 2 12.40 -42.02 -4.77
N GLU A 3 13.63 -42.12 -5.27
CA GLU A 3 13.98 -41.69 -6.65
C GLU A 3 13.25 -42.52 -7.71
N LYS A 4 13.27 -43.86 -7.62
CA LYS A 4 12.56 -44.72 -8.59
C LYS A 4 11.05 -44.47 -8.61
N LEU A 5 10.45 -44.09 -7.47
CA LEU A 5 9.07 -43.60 -7.41
C LEU A 5 8.91 -42.24 -8.11
N LEU A 6 9.85 -41.32 -7.93
CA LEU A 6 9.86 -40.02 -8.62
C LEU A 6 10.05 -40.18 -10.13
N THR A 7 10.96 -41.05 -10.59
CA THR A 7 11.14 -41.34 -12.02
C THR A 7 9.92 -42.05 -12.60
N ALA A 8 9.34 -43.03 -11.90
CA ALA A 8 8.12 -43.70 -12.34
C ALA A 8 6.92 -42.75 -12.39
N PHE A 9 6.81 -41.81 -11.44
CA PHE A 9 5.74 -40.81 -11.43
C PHE A 9 5.93 -39.73 -12.50
N ILE A 10 7.16 -39.28 -12.76
CA ILE A 10 7.48 -38.37 -13.88
C ILE A 10 7.26 -39.07 -15.22
N THR A 11 7.68 -40.32 -15.37
CA THR A 11 7.44 -41.10 -16.59
C THR A 11 5.95 -41.36 -16.79
N ALA A 12 5.19 -41.64 -15.72
CA ALA A 12 3.74 -41.71 -15.79
C ALA A 12 3.11 -40.36 -16.21
N LEU A 13 3.58 -39.23 -15.65
CA LEU A 13 3.11 -37.89 -16.01
C LEU A 13 3.39 -37.57 -17.49
N VAL A 14 4.57 -37.93 -18.01
CA VAL A 14 4.95 -37.78 -19.43
C VAL A 14 4.21 -38.77 -20.34
N CYS A 15 3.81 -39.94 -19.85
CA CYS A 15 2.94 -40.88 -20.57
C CYS A 15 1.43 -40.59 -20.40
N PHE A 16 1.05 -39.53 -19.68
CA PHE A 16 -0.33 -39.04 -19.55
C PHE A 16 -0.53 -37.67 -20.23
N VAL A 17 0.31 -37.34 -21.22
CA VAL A 17 0.09 -36.20 -22.12
C VAL A 17 -1.04 -36.55 -23.09
N GLY A 18 -2.24 -36.12 -22.74
CA GLY A 18 -3.41 -36.05 -23.61
C GLY A 18 -3.99 -34.64 -23.62
N THR A 19 -4.84 -34.37 -24.60
CA THR A 19 -5.34 -33.04 -24.96
C THR A 19 -6.19 -32.38 -23.86
N ALA A 20 -6.16 -31.04 -23.77
CA ALA A 20 -6.63 -30.32 -22.57
C ALA A 20 -7.00 -28.84 -22.82
N SER A 21 -8.09 -28.36 -22.20
CA SER A 21 -9.05 -27.45 -22.84
C SER A 21 -9.69 -26.29 -21.98
N ALA A 22 -9.61 -24.99 -22.40
CA ALA A 22 -10.27 -23.71 -21.94
C ALA A 22 -9.74 -22.33 -22.54
N GLN A 23 -10.62 -21.45 -23.07
CA GLN A 23 -10.25 -20.24 -23.89
C GLN A 23 -9.97 -18.91 -23.14
N ARG A 24 -9.35 -17.91 -23.80
CA ARG A 24 -9.00 -16.58 -23.20
C ARG A 24 -9.17 -15.33 -24.09
N MET A 25 -10.36 -14.73 -24.12
CA MET A 25 -10.52 -13.28 -24.43
C MET A 25 -11.62 -12.63 -23.59
N GLU A 26 -11.26 -12.07 -22.43
CA GLU A 26 -12.17 -11.26 -21.60
C GLU A 26 -11.50 -10.02 -21.01
N THR A 27 -12.20 -8.89 -21.07
CA THR A 27 -11.87 -7.68 -20.29
C THR A 27 -12.00 -8.00 -18.79
N ALA A 28 -10.89 -7.95 -18.06
CA ALA A 28 -10.80 -8.49 -16.69
C ALA A 28 -11.60 -7.68 -15.64
N PHE A 29 -12.05 -8.37 -14.59
CA PHE A 29 -12.59 -7.75 -13.38
C PHE A 29 -11.53 -6.89 -12.68
N GLY A 30 -11.96 -5.79 -12.05
CA GLY A 30 -11.07 -4.98 -11.22
C GLY A 30 -11.73 -3.76 -10.62
N GLN A 31 -11.20 -3.33 -9.48
CA GLN A 31 -11.48 -2.02 -8.89
C GLN A 31 -10.77 -0.92 -9.69
N ASN A 32 -11.24 0.31 -9.52
CA ASN A 32 -10.73 1.51 -10.17
C ASN A 32 -10.28 2.55 -9.12
N ARG A 33 -9.40 3.47 -9.50
CA ARG A 33 -9.16 4.72 -8.76
C ARG A 33 -9.84 5.87 -9.51
N ILE A 34 -9.87 7.05 -8.91
CA ILE A 34 -10.45 8.25 -9.51
C ILE A 34 -9.54 9.42 -9.17
N GLN A 35 -8.76 9.87 -10.15
CA GLN A 35 -7.95 11.09 -10.02
C GLN A 35 -8.86 12.32 -10.13
N TYR A 36 -8.93 13.15 -9.08
CA TYR A 36 -9.63 14.45 -9.15
C TYR A 36 -8.66 15.62 -9.36
N ILE A 37 -7.38 15.42 -9.05
CA ILE A 37 -6.33 16.45 -9.11
C ILE A 37 -5.11 15.89 -9.86
N GLU A 38 -4.65 16.57 -10.92
CA GLU A 38 -3.38 16.25 -11.58
C GLU A 38 -2.19 16.79 -10.74
N LYS A 39 -1.16 15.97 -10.55
CA LYS A 39 -0.07 16.18 -9.58
C LYS A 39 1.27 16.36 -10.34
N ASP A 40 1.88 17.56 -10.30
CA ASP A 40 3.23 17.83 -10.84
C ASP A 40 4.27 17.43 -9.79
N TRP A 41 4.72 16.17 -9.87
CA TRP A 41 5.65 15.60 -8.90
C TRP A 41 7.08 16.13 -9.09
N ARG A 42 7.71 16.47 -7.96
CA ARG A 42 9.10 16.90 -7.81
C ARG A 42 9.70 16.19 -6.60
N PHE A 43 11.02 16.15 -6.47
CA PHE A 43 11.64 15.48 -5.33
C PHE A 43 12.94 16.13 -4.85
N TYR A 44 13.23 15.93 -3.58
CA TYR A 44 14.57 16.09 -3.02
C TYR A 44 15.26 14.73 -2.87
N SER A 45 16.58 14.76 -2.88
CA SER A 45 17.47 13.59 -2.92
C SER A 45 18.58 13.74 -1.88
N SER A 46 18.68 12.80 -0.92
CA SER A 46 19.77 12.71 0.07
C SER A 46 20.74 11.54 -0.26
N GLU A 47 21.55 11.04 0.70
CA GLU A 47 22.28 9.78 0.49
C GLU A 47 21.30 8.60 0.45
N ASN A 48 20.42 8.49 1.46
CA ASN A 48 19.64 7.29 1.70
C ASN A 48 18.16 7.38 1.21
N PHE A 49 17.65 8.58 0.87
CA PHE A 49 16.24 8.82 0.55
C PHE A 49 16.02 9.70 -0.70
N ASP A 50 14.90 9.47 -1.40
CA ASP A 50 14.27 10.46 -2.29
C ASP A 50 12.85 10.76 -1.76
N LEU A 51 12.54 12.04 -1.51
CA LEU A 51 11.22 12.46 -1.02
C LEU A 51 10.50 13.27 -2.11
N TYR A 52 9.48 12.64 -2.70
CA TYR A 52 8.63 13.17 -3.75
C TYR A 52 7.45 13.95 -3.15
N TYR A 53 7.17 15.13 -3.71
CA TYR A 53 6.10 16.05 -3.32
C TYR A 53 5.52 16.73 -4.56
N TYR A 54 4.43 17.49 -4.42
CA TYR A 54 3.85 18.30 -5.50
C TYR A 54 3.29 19.62 -4.97
N GLY A 55 3.03 20.55 -5.89
CA GLY A 55 2.61 21.91 -5.56
C GLY A 55 3.73 22.68 -4.84
N LYS A 56 3.36 23.43 -3.80
CA LYS A 56 4.28 24.33 -3.08
C LYS A 56 4.87 23.76 -1.79
N ARG A 57 4.64 22.48 -1.47
CA ARG A 57 5.09 21.84 -0.21
C ARG A 57 6.59 21.57 -0.15
N GLN A 58 7.38 22.42 -0.80
CA GLN A 58 8.81 22.31 -0.98
C GLN A 58 9.57 22.39 0.34
N ASP A 59 9.14 23.27 1.26
CA ASP A 59 9.79 23.41 2.56
C ASP A 59 9.50 22.19 3.45
N LEU A 60 8.23 21.75 3.53
CA LEU A 60 7.84 20.52 4.24
C LEU A 60 8.57 19.27 3.68
N ALA A 61 8.70 19.16 2.36
CA ALA A 61 9.42 18.08 1.70
C ALA A 61 10.93 18.09 2.03
N LYS A 62 11.54 19.28 2.12
CA LYS A 62 12.93 19.45 2.51
C LYS A 62 13.15 19.14 4.00
N GLU A 63 12.33 19.70 4.88
CA GLU A 63 12.34 19.41 6.32
C GLU A 63 12.20 17.89 6.57
N GLY A 64 11.29 17.22 5.85
CA GLY A 64 11.03 15.78 5.98
C GLY A 64 12.21 14.89 5.58
N ILE A 65 12.91 15.20 4.49
CA ILE A 65 14.07 14.40 4.03
C ILE A 65 15.31 14.66 4.91
N GLU A 66 15.53 15.90 5.36
CA GLU A 66 16.59 16.24 6.31
C GLU A 66 16.33 15.54 7.66
N TYR A 67 15.07 15.49 8.11
CA TYR A 67 14.68 14.74 9.29
C TYR A 67 14.92 13.22 9.14
N LEU A 68 14.52 12.60 8.02
CA LEU A 68 14.79 11.17 7.78
C LEU A 68 16.29 10.84 7.76
N GLU A 69 17.10 11.66 7.09
CA GLU A 69 18.56 11.54 7.05
C GLU A 69 19.22 11.81 8.43
N SER A 70 18.48 12.36 9.40
CA SER A 70 18.88 12.49 10.81
C SER A 70 18.43 11.32 11.71
N GLN A 71 17.45 10.52 11.27
CA GLN A 71 17.00 9.32 11.99
C GLN A 71 17.61 8.01 11.45
N PHE A 72 18.12 7.99 10.21
CA PHE A 72 18.61 6.79 9.51
C PHE A 72 19.44 5.85 10.41
N GLU A 73 20.52 6.33 11.03
CA GLU A 73 21.42 5.53 11.88
C GLU A 73 20.67 4.84 13.03
N LYS A 74 19.76 5.57 13.72
CA LYS A 74 18.96 5.03 14.82
C LYS A 74 17.97 3.97 14.35
N MET A 75 17.39 4.16 13.16
CA MET A 75 16.45 3.22 12.57
C MET A 75 17.16 1.94 12.13
N THR A 76 18.34 2.05 11.49
CA THR A 76 19.13 0.87 11.11
C THR A 76 19.68 0.11 12.34
N ASP A 77 20.08 0.83 13.39
CA ASP A 77 20.53 0.22 14.65
C ASP A 77 19.39 -0.48 15.40
N ALA A 78 18.17 0.09 15.39
CA ALA A 78 16.99 -0.50 16.03
C ALA A 78 16.47 -1.76 15.32
N VAL A 79 16.44 -1.75 13.98
CA VAL A 79 16.01 -2.90 13.18
C VAL A 79 17.11 -3.97 13.08
N GLY A 80 18.38 -3.56 13.09
CA GLY A 80 19.51 -4.44 12.80
C GLY A 80 19.71 -4.71 11.30
N TYR A 81 19.11 -3.90 10.43
CA TYR A 81 19.17 -3.98 8.97
C TYR A 81 19.49 -2.59 8.40
N ALA A 82 20.23 -2.55 7.29
CA ALA A 82 20.44 -1.36 6.49
C ALA A 82 20.07 -1.68 5.03
N PRO A 83 19.19 -0.89 4.40
CA PRO A 83 18.78 -1.14 3.01
C PRO A 83 19.96 -0.91 2.04
N PHE A 84 19.99 -1.70 0.98
CA PHE A 84 20.97 -1.56 -0.11
C PHE A 84 20.53 -0.56 -1.19
N ILE A 85 19.24 -0.27 -1.27
CA ILE A 85 18.62 0.58 -2.29
C ILE A 85 18.14 1.87 -1.63
N LYS A 86 18.34 2.98 -2.33
CA LYS A 86 17.86 4.31 -1.91
C LYS A 86 16.33 4.34 -1.88
N LEU A 87 15.75 4.66 -0.73
CA LEU A 87 14.30 4.57 -0.54
C LEU A 87 13.56 5.79 -1.11
N LYS A 88 12.52 5.55 -1.91
CA LYS A 88 11.62 6.56 -2.44
C LYS A 88 10.37 6.72 -1.57
N ILE A 89 9.94 7.95 -1.32
CA ILE A 89 8.76 8.30 -0.49
C ILE A 89 7.89 9.30 -1.25
N PHE A 90 6.61 9.00 -1.45
CA PHE A 90 5.63 9.90 -2.06
C PHE A 90 4.74 10.54 -1.00
N LEU A 91 4.86 11.86 -0.84
CA LEU A 91 4.11 12.67 0.12
C LEU A 91 2.87 13.31 -0.54
N TYR A 92 1.69 12.85 -0.12
CA TYR A 92 0.38 13.38 -0.50
C TYR A 92 -0.07 14.44 0.50
N ALA A 93 -0.82 15.43 0.02
CA ALA A 93 -1.31 16.56 0.83
C ALA A 93 -2.19 16.12 2.01
N ASN A 94 -3.03 15.11 1.79
CA ASN A 94 -4.04 14.64 2.73
C ASN A 94 -4.44 13.18 2.41
N PRO A 95 -5.11 12.47 3.33
CA PRO A 95 -5.51 11.07 3.10
C PRO A 95 -6.47 10.86 1.93
N GLN A 96 -7.20 11.89 1.50
CA GLN A 96 -8.11 11.84 0.35
C GLN A 96 -7.35 11.81 -0.97
N GLU A 97 -6.30 12.61 -1.13
CA GLU A 97 -5.43 12.58 -2.32
C GLU A 97 -4.59 11.30 -2.40
N LEU A 98 -4.23 10.69 -1.26
CA LEU A 98 -3.66 9.34 -1.21
C LEU A 98 -4.67 8.25 -1.64
N GLN A 99 -5.97 8.46 -1.40
CA GLN A 99 -7.02 7.57 -1.94
C GLN A 99 -7.17 7.69 -3.47
N GLU A 100 -6.69 8.77 -4.09
CA GLU A 100 -6.65 8.89 -5.56
C GLU A 100 -5.53 8.06 -6.21
N SER A 101 -4.40 7.84 -5.52
CA SER A 101 -3.19 7.22 -6.10
C SER A 101 -3.44 5.91 -6.86
N ASN A 102 -2.86 5.74 -8.04
CA ASN A 102 -3.02 4.49 -8.83
C ASN A 102 -2.23 3.31 -8.24
N VAL A 103 -1.26 3.58 -7.36
CA VAL A 103 -0.46 2.55 -6.68
C VAL A 103 -1.33 1.52 -5.96
N GLY A 104 -0.96 0.25 -6.11
CA GLY A 104 -1.60 -0.87 -5.42
C GLY A 104 -3.04 -1.13 -5.89
N LEU A 105 -3.45 -0.56 -7.04
CA LEU A 105 -4.73 -0.89 -7.67
C LEU A 105 -4.80 -2.40 -7.92
N ASN A 106 -5.82 -3.06 -7.33
CA ASN A 106 -6.02 -4.51 -7.40
C ASN A 106 -4.86 -5.36 -6.81
N TYR A 107 -3.94 -4.74 -6.06
CA TYR A 107 -2.85 -5.44 -5.38
C TYR A 107 -3.39 -6.43 -4.35
N ASN A 108 -3.22 -7.69 -4.68
CA ASN A 108 -3.38 -8.82 -3.78
C ASN A 108 -2.06 -9.60 -3.88
N MET A 109 -1.57 -10.15 -2.76
CA MET A 109 -0.37 -11.01 -2.76
C MET A 109 -0.51 -12.23 -3.69
N TYR A 110 -1.75 -12.56 -4.07
CA TYR A 110 -2.09 -13.58 -5.04
C TYR A 110 -3.23 -13.07 -5.93
N THR A 111 -3.07 -13.12 -7.24
CA THR A 111 -4.15 -12.85 -8.20
C THR A 111 -4.86 -14.15 -8.61
N ILE A 112 -6.10 -14.07 -9.10
CA ILE A 112 -6.78 -15.24 -9.71
C ILE A 112 -6.12 -15.61 -11.05
N ASP A 113 -5.45 -14.66 -11.68
CA ASP A 113 -4.78 -14.83 -12.97
C ASP A 113 -3.35 -15.43 -12.81
N GLY A 114 -3.04 -16.03 -11.66
CA GLY A 114 -1.76 -16.70 -11.37
C GLY A 114 -0.53 -15.78 -11.22
N ARG A 115 -0.65 -14.46 -11.49
CA ARG A 115 0.45 -13.50 -11.39
C ARG A 115 0.93 -13.31 -9.96
N THR A 116 2.24 -13.18 -9.81
CA THR A 116 2.92 -12.69 -8.61
C THR A 116 3.21 -11.20 -8.78
N GLU A 117 2.69 -10.37 -7.88
CA GLU A 117 3.09 -8.95 -7.76
C GLU A 117 4.43 -8.85 -7.03
N PHE A 118 5.36 -8.05 -7.56
CA PHE A 118 6.69 -7.88 -6.97
C PHE A 118 6.69 -6.81 -5.85
N PHE A 119 7.62 -6.96 -4.91
CA PHE A 119 7.74 -6.08 -3.76
C PHE A 119 8.04 -4.63 -4.19
N LYS A 120 7.33 -3.66 -3.59
CA LYS A 120 7.40 -2.26 -3.98
C LYS A 120 8.29 -1.48 -3.01
N SER A 121 9.58 -1.32 -3.36
CA SER A 121 10.57 -0.58 -2.55
C SER A 121 10.36 0.96 -2.54
N TYR A 122 9.15 1.41 -2.21
CA TYR A 122 8.83 2.81 -1.93
C TYR A 122 7.68 2.94 -0.94
N VAL A 123 7.61 4.10 -0.29
CA VAL A 123 6.55 4.49 0.65
C VAL A 123 5.57 5.44 -0.05
N GLU A 124 4.27 5.28 0.19
CA GLU A 124 3.28 6.34 0.03
C GLU A 124 2.81 6.79 1.41
N MET A 125 2.66 8.09 1.64
CA MET A 125 2.08 8.62 2.87
C MET A 125 1.34 9.93 2.64
N ALA A 126 0.31 10.19 3.44
CA ALA A 126 -0.32 11.50 3.52
C ALA A 126 0.31 12.33 4.64
N TYR A 127 0.37 13.65 4.48
CA TYR A 127 0.58 14.54 5.61
C TYR A 127 -0.60 14.41 6.59
N PRO A 128 -0.38 14.13 7.89
CA PRO A 128 -1.46 13.87 8.83
C PRO A 128 -2.14 15.14 9.37
N GLY A 129 -1.65 16.33 9.00
CA GLY A 129 -2.18 17.62 9.45
C GLY A 129 -1.36 18.34 10.53
N THR A 130 -0.30 17.73 11.06
CA THR A 130 0.69 18.38 11.95
C THR A 130 2.11 17.91 11.68
N LYS A 131 3.11 18.76 11.97
CA LYS A 131 4.53 18.42 11.84
C LYS A 131 4.99 17.36 12.84
N GLU A 132 4.41 17.31 14.03
CA GLU A 132 4.65 16.21 14.98
C GLU A 132 4.20 14.86 14.39
N GLY A 133 2.96 14.79 13.89
CA GLY A 133 2.44 13.58 13.25
C GLY A 133 3.23 13.19 12.00
N PHE A 134 3.68 14.17 11.22
CA PHE A 134 4.52 13.94 10.04
C PHE A 134 5.86 13.28 10.40
N LYS A 135 6.53 13.72 11.49
CA LYS A 135 7.74 13.07 12.02
C LYS A 135 7.50 11.61 12.41
N GLN A 136 6.35 11.31 13.01
CA GLN A 136 5.98 9.96 13.44
C GLN A 136 5.65 9.05 12.23
N GLU A 137 4.84 9.54 11.28
CA GLU A 137 4.45 8.81 10.06
C GLU A 137 5.64 8.56 9.11
N LEU A 138 6.57 9.52 8.96
CA LEU A 138 7.82 9.33 8.19
C LEU A 138 8.61 8.13 8.73
N VAL A 139 8.85 8.09 10.04
CA VAL A 139 9.62 7.02 10.69
C VAL A 139 8.83 5.70 10.68
N TYR A 140 7.52 5.73 10.93
CA TYR A 140 6.65 4.56 10.92
C TYR A 140 6.65 3.85 9.56
N ASN A 141 6.37 4.57 8.47
CA ASN A 141 6.20 3.95 7.16
C ASN A 141 7.55 3.49 6.55
N VAL A 142 8.64 4.22 6.81
CA VAL A 142 10.01 3.77 6.45
C VAL A 142 10.41 2.53 7.25
N ALA A 143 10.21 2.51 8.58
CA ALA A 143 10.50 1.35 9.40
C ALA A 143 9.68 0.12 8.96
N LYS A 144 8.37 0.31 8.72
CA LYS A 144 7.47 -0.73 8.22
C LYS A 144 8.01 -1.37 6.93
N LEU A 145 8.36 -0.55 5.94
CA LEU A 145 8.86 -1.06 4.66
C LEU A 145 10.20 -1.79 4.82
N TRP A 146 11.13 -1.27 5.63
CA TRP A 146 12.40 -1.97 5.90
C TRP A 146 12.21 -3.30 6.64
N ILE A 147 11.24 -3.39 7.55
CA ILE A 147 10.88 -4.64 8.23
C ILE A 147 10.28 -5.63 7.21
N GLU A 148 9.37 -5.17 6.34
CA GLU A 148 8.78 -6.00 5.27
C GLU A 148 9.86 -6.46 4.26
N GLU A 149 10.81 -5.61 3.88
CA GLU A 149 11.95 -5.92 2.99
C GLU A 149 12.95 -6.91 3.62
N MET A 150 13.40 -6.64 4.85
CA MET A 150 14.33 -7.48 5.63
C MET A 150 13.81 -8.91 5.78
N LEU A 151 12.51 -9.06 6.03
CA LEU A 151 11.86 -10.35 6.22
C LEU A 151 11.54 -11.08 4.90
N SER A 152 11.47 -10.34 3.78
CA SER A 152 11.21 -10.90 2.44
C SER A 152 12.49 -11.23 1.65
N GLY A 153 13.67 -11.09 2.26
CA GLY A 153 14.97 -11.50 1.70
C GLY A 153 15.85 -10.36 1.13
N GLY A 154 15.29 -9.18 0.89
CA GLY A 154 16.06 -8.00 0.41
C GLY A 154 16.59 -8.06 -1.04
N ASN A 155 16.38 -9.17 -1.76
CA ASN A 155 16.73 -9.32 -3.18
C ASN A 155 15.52 -9.86 -3.96
N ILE A 156 15.31 -9.39 -5.20
CA ILE A 156 14.22 -9.83 -6.08
C ILE A 156 14.30 -11.35 -6.31
N VAL A 157 15.49 -11.93 -6.46
CA VAL A 157 15.67 -13.38 -6.64
C VAL A 157 15.26 -14.17 -5.39
N GLU A 158 15.63 -13.69 -4.19
CA GLU A 158 15.15 -14.28 -2.92
C GLU A 158 13.64 -14.07 -2.75
N SER A 159 13.06 -12.97 -3.23
CA SER A 159 11.61 -12.76 -3.19
C SER A 159 10.86 -13.71 -4.13
N LEU A 160 11.40 -14.02 -5.31
CA LEU A 160 10.84 -14.99 -6.26
C LEU A 160 10.84 -16.42 -5.70
N GLN A 161 11.88 -16.78 -4.93
CA GLN A 161 11.98 -18.09 -4.26
C GLN A 161 11.24 -18.11 -2.91
N GLY A 162 11.12 -16.96 -2.25
CA GLY A 162 10.70 -16.80 -0.85
C GLY A 162 9.29 -16.24 -0.63
N ALA A 163 8.62 -15.68 -1.63
CA ALA A 163 7.24 -15.17 -1.53
C ALA A 163 6.22 -16.22 -1.03
N TYR A 164 6.56 -17.51 -1.15
CA TYR A 164 5.75 -18.63 -0.69
C TYR A 164 6.04 -19.09 0.75
N LEU A 165 7.09 -18.57 1.41
CA LEU A 165 7.67 -19.18 2.62
C LEU A 165 7.27 -18.52 3.96
N VAL A 166 7.02 -17.20 4.01
CA VAL A 166 6.72 -16.52 5.29
C VAL A 166 5.55 -15.53 5.17
N SER A 167 4.52 -15.75 5.99
CA SER A 167 3.50 -14.76 6.34
C SER A 167 3.58 -14.51 7.84
N LEU A 168 4.43 -13.57 8.28
CA LEU A 168 4.47 -13.20 9.69
C LEU A 168 3.14 -12.55 10.12
N PRO A 169 2.66 -12.82 11.34
CA PRO A 169 1.39 -12.26 11.79
C PRO A 169 1.49 -10.73 11.95
N PRO A 170 0.44 -9.94 11.61
CA PRO A 170 0.54 -8.48 11.54
C PRO A 170 1.02 -7.78 12.82
N TRP A 171 0.73 -8.37 14.00
CA TRP A 171 1.17 -7.84 15.29
C TRP A 171 2.70 -7.81 15.41
N PHE A 172 3.42 -8.73 14.78
CA PHE A 172 4.87 -8.77 14.87
C PHE A 172 5.48 -7.67 14.00
N ALA A 173 5.29 -7.78 12.68
CA ALA A 173 5.94 -6.92 11.69
C ALA A 173 5.45 -5.46 11.75
N LYS A 174 4.13 -5.23 11.87
CA LYS A 174 3.63 -3.86 12.01
C LYS A 174 3.75 -3.31 13.43
N GLY A 175 3.72 -4.18 14.44
CA GLY A 175 3.87 -3.78 15.84
C GLY A 175 5.25 -3.17 16.11
N ILE A 176 6.32 -3.77 15.58
CA ILE A 176 7.66 -3.16 15.72
C ILE A 176 7.78 -1.88 14.89
N ALA A 177 7.20 -1.82 13.69
CA ALA A 177 7.15 -0.58 12.92
C ALA A 177 6.45 0.56 13.69
N ARG A 178 5.27 0.30 14.28
CA ARG A 178 4.55 1.30 15.09
C ARG A 178 5.33 1.65 16.37
N TYR A 179 6.05 0.70 16.96
CA TYR A 179 6.94 0.98 18.09
C TYR A 179 8.13 1.89 17.70
N ILE A 180 8.75 1.68 16.53
CA ILE A 180 9.84 2.53 16.04
C ILE A 180 9.33 3.95 15.68
N GLY A 181 8.13 4.07 15.12
CA GLY A 181 7.51 5.36 14.77
C GLY A 181 6.93 6.17 15.94
N TYR A 182 6.25 5.51 16.88
CA TYR A 182 5.46 6.16 17.95
C TYR A 182 5.95 5.85 19.38
N GLY A 183 6.83 4.88 19.58
CA GLY A 183 7.34 4.49 20.91
C GLY A 183 6.24 4.01 21.86
N TRP A 184 6.06 4.73 22.97
CA TRP A 184 5.03 4.48 23.97
C TRP A 184 4.03 5.65 24.02
N ASP A 185 3.18 5.72 22.99
CA ASP A 185 2.16 6.74 22.83
C ASP A 185 0.91 6.50 23.69
N ALA A 186 0.05 7.52 23.78
CA ALA A 186 -1.17 7.45 24.59
C ALA A 186 -2.22 6.49 24.01
N GLU A 187 -2.24 6.28 22.69
CA GLU A 187 -3.25 5.44 22.03
C GLU A 187 -3.01 3.95 22.30
N MET A 188 -1.77 3.47 22.21
CA MET A 188 -1.43 2.09 22.59
C MET A 188 -1.72 1.85 24.07
N ASP A 189 -1.32 2.77 24.94
CA ASP A 189 -1.54 2.66 26.38
C ASP A 189 -3.03 2.59 26.74
N ASP A 190 -3.87 3.43 26.13
CA ASP A 190 -5.34 3.40 26.31
C ASP A 190 -5.99 2.13 25.76
N TYR A 191 -5.61 1.71 24.54
CA TYR A 191 -6.17 0.51 23.91
C TYR A 191 -5.85 -0.72 24.75
N VAL A 192 -4.58 -0.91 25.13
CA VAL A 192 -4.12 -2.04 25.94
C VAL A 192 -4.81 -2.05 27.31
N ARG A 193 -4.87 -0.90 27.99
CA ARG A 193 -5.59 -0.74 29.27
C ARG A 193 -7.08 -1.07 29.13
N SER A 194 -7.70 -0.79 27.98
CA SER A 194 -9.09 -1.19 27.72
C SER A 194 -9.26 -2.70 27.57
N VAL A 195 -8.34 -3.37 26.86
CA VAL A 195 -8.34 -4.83 26.67
C VAL A 195 -8.14 -5.56 28.00
N PHE A 196 -7.17 -5.16 28.82
CA PHE A 196 -6.93 -5.81 30.11
C PHE A 196 -8.08 -5.59 31.11
N ARG A 197 -8.59 -4.35 31.22
CA ARG A 197 -9.81 -4.04 32.01
C ARG A 197 -11.00 -4.90 31.60
N GLU A 198 -11.24 -5.10 30.30
CA GLU A 198 -12.37 -5.92 29.85
C GLU A 198 -12.17 -7.42 30.12
N ARG A 199 -10.93 -7.91 30.06
CA ARG A 199 -10.57 -9.29 30.41
C ARG A 199 -10.77 -9.56 31.91
N GLN A 200 -10.27 -8.68 32.77
CA GLN A 200 -10.48 -8.72 34.23
C GLN A 200 -11.99 -8.77 34.55
N ARG A 201 -12.76 -7.81 34.03
CA ARG A 201 -14.23 -7.72 34.24
C ARG A 201 -15.01 -8.95 33.74
N LYS A 202 -14.46 -9.73 32.81
CA LYS A 202 -15.04 -10.97 32.28
C LYS A 202 -14.47 -12.25 32.90
N GLY A 203 -13.59 -12.15 33.90
CA GLY A 203 -12.90 -13.32 34.49
C GLY A 203 -12.06 -14.11 33.48
N LYS A 204 -11.59 -13.48 32.39
CA LYS A 204 -10.90 -14.18 31.29
C LYS A 204 -9.44 -14.45 31.60
N SER A 205 -9.17 -15.60 32.22
CA SER A 205 -7.82 -16.13 32.44
C SER A 205 -7.07 -16.54 31.15
N LYS A 206 -7.78 -17.05 30.13
CA LYS A 206 -7.15 -17.55 28.88
C LYS A 206 -6.30 -16.46 28.19
N PRO A 207 -5.08 -16.78 27.69
CA PRO A 207 -4.17 -15.79 27.08
C PRO A 207 -4.75 -15.13 25.83
N ILE A 208 -4.16 -14.01 25.41
CA ILE A 208 -4.57 -13.27 24.20
C ILE A 208 -3.96 -13.99 22.98
N LYS A 209 -4.82 -14.50 22.09
CA LYS A 209 -4.38 -15.11 20.83
C LYS A 209 -3.94 -14.02 19.85
N LEU A 210 -2.65 -13.70 19.84
CA LEU A 210 -2.08 -12.74 18.89
C LEU A 210 -2.29 -13.15 17.41
N SER A 211 -2.40 -14.46 17.14
CA SER A 211 -2.68 -15.02 15.80
C SER A 211 -4.06 -14.70 15.23
N THR A 212 -5.00 -14.18 16.04
CA THR A 212 -6.36 -13.80 15.58
C THR A 212 -6.58 -12.29 15.59
N LEU A 213 -5.52 -11.48 15.66
CA LEU A 213 -5.60 -10.02 15.61
C LEU A 213 -5.31 -9.52 14.18
N GLU A 214 -6.14 -8.60 13.70
CA GLU A 214 -5.99 -7.97 12.38
C GLU A 214 -5.94 -6.43 12.49
N GLY A 215 -5.38 -5.78 11.46
CA GLY A 215 -5.36 -4.32 11.34
C GLY A 215 -4.81 -3.59 12.57
N ARG A 216 -5.52 -2.52 12.98
CA ARG A 216 -5.13 -1.63 14.08
C ARG A 216 -5.02 -2.35 15.44
N GLU A 217 -5.84 -3.38 15.67
CA GLU A 217 -5.75 -4.17 16.91
C GLU A 217 -4.42 -4.93 16.99
N ALA A 218 -4.01 -5.54 15.88
CA ALA A 218 -2.72 -6.22 15.79
C ALA A 218 -1.56 -5.22 15.95
N GLU A 219 -1.65 -4.06 15.30
CA GLU A 219 -0.66 -2.99 15.36
C GLU A 219 -0.45 -2.46 16.79
N LEU A 220 -1.53 -2.15 17.53
CA LEU A 220 -1.45 -1.62 18.89
C LEU A 220 -1.05 -2.66 19.94
N VAL A 221 -1.58 -3.90 19.86
CA VAL A 221 -1.14 -4.98 20.76
C VAL A 221 0.32 -5.34 20.48
N GLY A 222 0.70 -5.47 19.21
CA GLY A 222 2.06 -5.74 18.79
C GLY A 222 3.06 -4.71 19.30
N GLN A 223 2.76 -3.43 19.13
CA GLN A 223 3.57 -2.34 19.69
C GLN A 223 3.74 -2.45 21.20
N SER A 224 2.72 -2.87 21.95
CA SER A 224 2.84 -3.07 23.40
C SER A 224 3.74 -4.25 23.79
N VAL A 225 3.74 -5.32 22.98
CA VAL A 225 4.67 -6.45 23.14
C VAL A 225 6.11 -5.98 22.88
N TRP A 226 6.34 -5.18 21.84
CA TRP A 226 7.66 -4.60 21.56
C TRP A 226 8.11 -3.55 22.59
N ASN A 227 7.19 -2.75 23.13
CA ASN A 227 7.47 -1.85 24.25
C ASN A 227 7.90 -2.63 25.50
N TYR A 228 7.19 -3.71 25.84
CA TYR A 228 7.58 -4.60 26.93
C TYR A 228 8.95 -5.27 26.69
N ILE A 229 9.24 -5.71 25.45
CA ILE A 229 10.57 -6.22 25.09
C ILE A 229 11.66 -5.18 25.39
N VAL A 230 11.46 -3.91 25.03
CA VAL A 230 12.47 -2.87 25.27
C VAL A 230 12.57 -2.45 26.73
N GLU A 231 11.46 -2.22 27.43
CA GLU A 231 11.48 -1.79 28.83
C GLU A 231 11.96 -2.92 29.79
N ARG A 232 11.83 -4.20 29.40
CA ARG A 232 12.26 -5.35 30.22
C ARG A 232 13.59 -5.99 29.81
N TYR A 233 13.90 -6.04 28.51
CA TYR A 233 15.08 -6.72 27.95
C TYR A 233 15.99 -5.82 27.10
N GLY A 234 15.72 -4.51 27.05
CA GLY A 234 16.56 -3.51 26.37
C GLY A 234 16.45 -3.51 24.84
N LYS A 235 16.86 -2.39 24.23
CA LYS A 235 16.71 -2.13 22.78
C LYS A 235 17.43 -3.13 21.89
N SER A 236 18.60 -3.64 22.32
CA SER A 236 19.38 -4.63 21.56
C SER A 236 18.59 -5.92 21.28
N SER A 237 17.64 -6.26 22.14
CA SER A 237 16.80 -7.45 21.98
C SER A 237 15.88 -7.35 20.75
N VAL A 238 15.56 -6.14 20.26
CA VAL A 238 14.77 -5.94 19.03
C VAL A 238 15.52 -6.48 17.82
N SER A 239 16.72 -5.95 17.56
CA SER A 239 17.60 -6.40 16.46
C SER A 239 17.89 -7.90 16.53
N ASN A 240 18.14 -8.45 17.72
CA ASN A 240 18.37 -9.89 17.91
C ASN A 240 17.16 -10.72 17.46
N ILE A 241 15.95 -10.37 17.93
CA ILE A 241 14.71 -11.07 17.59
C ILE A 241 14.40 -10.96 16.10
N LEU A 242 14.54 -9.76 15.49
CA LEU A 242 14.29 -9.57 14.07
C LEU A 242 15.27 -10.38 13.20
N ASN A 243 16.57 -10.31 13.49
CA ASN A 243 17.58 -11.06 12.76
C ASN A 243 17.39 -12.57 12.89
N LEU A 244 17.08 -13.07 14.09
CA LEU A 244 16.78 -14.49 14.26
C LEU A 244 15.47 -14.90 13.57
N THR A 245 14.45 -14.04 13.56
CA THR A 245 13.18 -14.28 12.82
C THR A 245 13.42 -14.38 11.31
N ARG A 246 14.32 -13.57 10.74
CA ARG A 246 14.74 -13.68 9.33
C ARG A 246 15.38 -15.03 9.03
N ILE A 247 16.13 -15.61 9.97
CA ILE A 247 16.84 -16.90 9.78
C ILE A 247 15.92 -18.11 9.97
N ILE A 248 15.06 -18.12 11.00
CA ILE A 248 14.27 -19.33 11.36
C ILE A 248 12.79 -19.26 10.95
N HIS A 249 12.36 -18.15 10.35
CA HIS A 249 11.00 -17.92 9.84
C HIS A 249 9.88 -18.24 10.87
N ASN A 250 10.13 -17.97 12.14
CA ASN A 250 9.18 -18.23 13.23
C ASN A 250 9.38 -17.23 14.36
N GLU A 251 8.40 -16.34 14.54
CA GLU A 251 8.46 -15.23 15.49
C GLU A 251 8.47 -15.70 16.95
N LYS A 252 7.69 -16.75 17.27
CA LYS A 252 7.64 -17.31 18.62
C LYS A 252 9.00 -17.86 19.06
N LYS A 253 9.60 -18.74 18.24
CA LYS A 253 10.92 -19.31 18.51
C LYS A 253 12.01 -18.24 18.52
N ALA A 254 11.90 -17.20 17.69
CA ALA A 254 12.90 -16.13 17.65
C ALA A 254 12.87 -15.30 18.93
N ILE A 255 11.68 -14.99 19.46
CA ILE A 255 11.51 -14.38 20.78
C ILE A 255 12.08 -15.31 21.87
N SER A 256 11.67 -16.58 21.91
CA SER A 256 12.12 -17.52 22.94
C SER A 256 13.63 -17.72 22.97
N ASN A 257 14.25 -17.92 21.81
CA ASN A 257 15.70 -18.14 21.70
C ASN A 257 16.51 -16.86 21.98
N SER A 258 15.98 -15.68 21.65
CA SER A 258 16.69 -14.40 21.88
C SER A 258 16.59 -13.92 23.34
N LEU A 259 15.51 -14.27 24.04
CA LEU A 259 15.26 -13.89 25.43
C LEU A 259 15.57 -15.02 26.44
N ALA A 260 15.83 -16.25 25.96
CA ALA A 260 16.04 -17.46 26.75
C ALA A 260 14.89 -17.83 27.71
N ILE A 261 13.64 -17.56 27.29
CA ILE A 261 12.39 -17.77 28.05
C ILE A 261 11.36 -18.45 27.13
N ASP A 262 10.45 -19.28 27.64
CA ASP A 262 9.39 -19.86 26.79
C ASP A 262 8.43 -18.77 26.25
N PHE A 263 7.88 -18.96 25.05
CA PHE A 263 7.01 -17.95 24.45
C PHE A 263 5.72 -17.71 25.26
N GLU A 264 5.11 -18.75 25.82
CA GLU A 264 3.88 -18.61 26.60
C GLU A 264 4.17 -18.03 28.00
N GLU A 265 5.36 -18.28 28.58
CA GLU A 265 5.86 -17.60 29.79
C GLU A 265 6.14 -16.11 29.54
N PHE A 266 6.82 -15.77 28.44
CA PHE A 266 7.03 -14.38 28.01
C PHE A 266 5.70 -13.65 27.82
N MET A 267 4.72 -14.28 27.17
CA MET A 267 3.38 -13.73 26.97
C MET A 267 2.58 -13.61 28.28
N ALA A 268 2.82 -14.48 29.27
CA ALA A 268 2.25 -14.32 30.61
C ALA A 268 2.83 -13.09 31.32
N GLY A 269 4.16 -12.91 31.31
CA GLY A 269 4.81 -11.74 31.91
C GLY A 269 4.41 -10.40 31.25
N TRP A 270 4.24 -10.37 29.93
CA TRP A 270 3.66 -9.21 29.22
C TRP A 270 2.22 -8.92 29.69
N ALA A 271 1.40 -9.97 29.84
CA ALA A 271 0.01 -9.83 30.25
C ALA A 271 -0.15 -9.42 31.73
N GLU A 272 0.75 -9.87 32.59
CA GLU A 272 0.85 -9.47 34.00
C GLU A 272 1.25 -7.98 34.10
N HIS A 273 2.33 -7.57 33.44
CA HIS A 273 2.82 -6.19 33.42
C HIS A 273 1.73 -5.17 33.04
N TYR A 274 1.00 -5.43 31.95
CA TYR A 274 -0.09 -4.54 31.52
C TYR A 274 -1.38 -4.69 32.34
N SER A 275 -1.58 -5.80 33.08
CA SER A 275 -2.62 -5.88 34.12
C SER A 275 -2.28 -5.00 35.31
N GLU A 276 -1.08 -5.12 35.88
CA GLU A 276 -0.64 -4.29 37.03
C GLU A 276 -0.77 -2.79 36.73
N MET A 277 -0.34 -2.37 35.54
CA MET A 277 -0.53 -0.97 35.08
C MET A 277 -2.00 -0.58 34.95
N THR A 278 -2.86 -1.50 34.48
CA THR A 278 -4.31 -1.26 34.41
C THR A 278 -4.91 -1.12 35.82
N ASP A 279 -4.47 -1.90 36.78
CA ASP A 279 -4.95 -1.89 38.16
C ASP A 279 -4.53 -0.60 38.90
N GLN A 280 -3.26 -0.17 38.77
CA GLN A 280 -2.75 1.10 39.29
C GLN A 280 -3.58 2.31 38.82
N VAL A 281 -3.95 2.33 37.52
CA VAL A 281 -4.82 3.37 36.96
C VAL A 281 -6.25 3.23 37.46
N THR A 282 -6.81 2.02 37.49
CA THR A 282 -8.23 1.79 37.84
C THR A 282 -8.54 2.07 39.32
N GLN A 283 -7.53 2.07 40.20
CA GLN A 283 -7.66 2.56 41.59
C GLN A 283 -7.94 4.07 41.67
N HIS A 284 -7.36 4.87 40.77
CA HIS A 284 -7.36 6.35 40.86
C HIS A 284 -8.23 7.04 39.81
N TYR A 285 -8.54 6.36 38.70
CA TYR A 285 -9.31 6.88 37.58
C TYR A 285 -10.62 6.08 37.40
N VAL A 286 -11.69 6.73 36.94
CA VAL A 286 -13.04 6.14 36.81
C VAL A 286 -13.43 5.88 35.35
N MET A 287 -14.48 5.08 35.16
CA MET A 287 -15.26 5.08 33.92
C MET A 287 -16.46 6.04 34.08
N PRO A 288 -16.81 6.82 33.06
CA PRO A 288 -18.09 7.55 33.03
C PRO A 288 -19.27 6.58 32.92
N LYS A 289 -20.44 7.03 33.36
CA LYS A 289 -21.60 6.16 33.57
C LYS A 289 -22.44 6.01 32.29
N ASP A 290 -22.73 7.13 31.64
CA ASP A 290 -23.84 7.21 30.68
C ASP A 290 -23.37 7.20 29.22
N ARG A 291 -23.41 6.01 28.60
CA ARG A 291 -23.19 5.83 27.15
C ARG A 291 -24.44 6.23 26.38
N LEU A 292 -24.37 7.33 25.61
CA LEU A 292 -25.46 7.75 24.71
C LEU A 292 -25.79 6.71 23.63
N LYS A 293 -24.80 5.89 23.23
CA LYS A 293 -24.98 4.82 22.24
C LYS A 293 -23.97 3.69 22.40
N LYS A 294 -24.43 2.45 22.15
CA LYS A 294 -23.53 1.33 21.86
C LYS A 294 -23.09 1.39 20.40
N ASN A 295 -21.78 1.49 20.16
CA ASN A 295 -21.18 1.25 18.86
C ASN A 295 -21.06 -0.27 18.64
N THR A 296 -21.47 -0.75 17.47
CA THR A 296 -21.42 -2.18 17.09
C THR A 296 -20.94 -2.38 15.65
N ARG A 297 -20.41 -1.32 15.02
CA ARG A 297 -20.06 -1.30 13.59
C ARG A 297 -18.72 -0.63 13.32
N ASN A 298 -17.87 -0.47 14.35
CA ASN A 298 -16.60 0.27 14.31
C ASN A 298 -16.76 1.64 13.61
N ILE A 299 -17.78 2.38 14.03
CA ILE A 299 -18.03 3.75 13.58
C ILE A 299 -17.11 4.68 14.38
N ARG A 300 -16.42 5.59 13.70
CA ARG A 300 -15.64 6.65 14.32
C ARG A 300 -16.48 7.91 14.49
N TYR A 301 -16.19 8.68 15.53
CA TYR A 301 -16.95 9.87 15.92
C TYR A 301 -16.03 11.10 15.92
N PRO A 302 -15.68 11.64 14.74
CA PRO A 302 -14.65 12.67 14.59
C PRO A 302 -14.95 13.99 15.31
N SER A 303 -16.23 14.33 15.47
CA SER A 303 -16.64 15.56 16.14
C SER A 303 -18.06 15.46 16.71
N LEU A 304 -18.29 16.18 17.80
CA LEU A 304 -19.61 16.49 18.35
C LEU A 304 -19.68 17.94 18.85
N SER A 305 -20.89 18.51 18.92
CA SER A 305 -21.07 19.92 19.29
C SER A 305 -22.50 20.20 19.76
N TYR A 306 -22.67 20.82 20.92
CA TYR A 306 -23.96 21.33 21.38
C TYR A 306 -24.35 22.64 20.69
N SER A 307 -25.65 22.82 20.42
CA SER A 307 -26.21 24.15 20.14
C SER A 307 -25.97 25.07 21.34
N PRO A 308 -25.77 26.39 21.13
CA PRO A 308 -25.58 27.34 22.22
C PRO A 308 -26.66 27.28 23.32
N ASP A 309 -27.92 26.98 22.95
CA ASP A 309 -29.05 26.85 23.88
C ASP A 309 -29.23 25.45 24.52
N GLY A 310 -28.33 24.50 24.25
CA GLY A 310 -28.35 23.15 24.84
C GLY A 310 -29.49 22.24 24.34
N LYS A 311 -30.35 22.68 23.41
CA LYS A 311 -31.49 21.89 22.91
C LYS A 311 -31.10 20.81 21.90
N TYR A 312 -29.92 20.93 21.30
CA TYR A 312 -29.45 20.00 20.28
C TYR A 312 -28.00 19.58 20.50
N LEU A 313 -27.75 18.28 20.49
CA LEU A 313 -26.40 17.71 20.34
C LEU A 313 -26.24 17.26 18.89
N ALA A 314 -25.32 17.90 18.16
CA ALA A 314 -24.86 17.43 16.86
C ALA A 314 -23.71 16.44 17.05
N TYR A 315 -23.66 15.36 16.26
CA TYR A 315 -22.52 14.46 16.22
C TYR A 315 -22.29 13.87 14.82
N ALA A 316 -21.02 13.71 14.48
CA ALA A 316 -20.58 13.06 13.26
C ALA A 316 -20.47 11.54 13.44
N GLN A 317 -20.66 10.79 12.37
CA GLN A 317 -20.42 9.35 12.30
C GLN A 317 -19.66 9.04 11.01
N ASN A 318 -18.44 8.53 11.11
CA ASN A 318 -17.62 8.10 9.99
C ASN A 318 -17.52 6.56 9.96
N ASN A 319 -17.96 5.93 8.86
CA ASN A 319 -17.92 4.49 8.64
C ASN A 319 -17.03 4.20 7.42
N LYS A 320 -15.73 4.08 7.67
CA LYS A 320 -14.67 3.92 6.66
C LYS A 320 -14.78 4.94 5.52
N GLY A 321 -14.72 6.23 5.83
CA GLY A 321 -14.76 7.34 4.86
C GLY A 321 -16.16 7.77 4.41
N ARG A 322 -17.19 6.92 4.54
CA ARG A 322 -18.58 7.35 4.38
C ARG A 322 -19.06 7.97 5.68
N PHE A 323 -19.30 9.28 5.67
CA PHE A 323 -19.76 9.99 6.85
C PHE A 323 -21.25 10.38 6.82
N ALA A 324 -21.81 10.55 8.02
CA ALA A 324 -23.16 11.03 8.24
C ALA A 324 -23.18 11.95 9.47
N VAL A 325 -23.89 13.08 9.38
CA VAL A 325 -24.09 13.99 10.52
C VAL A 325 -25.49 13.82 11.07
N LYS A 326 -25.58 13.72 12.39
CA LYS A 326 -26.84 13.60 13.13
C LYS A 326 -27.02 14.77 14.08
N ILE A 327 -28.28 15.12 14.29
CA ILE A 327 -28.72 16.02 15.35
C ILE A 327 -29.68 15.25 16.24
N ARG A 328 -29.40 15.26 17.54
CA ARG A 328 -30.24 14.73 18.62
C ARG A 328 -30.81 15.90 19.40
N ASN A 329 -32.12 15.95 19.61
CA ASN A 329 -32.70 16.87 20.60
C ASN A 329 -32.48 16.29 22.01
N THR A 330 -32.02 17.10 22.95
CA THR A 330 -31.61 16.67 24.30
C THR A 330 -32.80 16.22 25.13
N GLU A 331 -33.84 17.06 25.21
CA GLU A 331 -35.10 16.83 25.93
C GLU A 331 -35.84 15.56 25.44
N THR A 332 -36.28 15.54 24.18
CA THR A 332 -37.10 14.45 23.62
C THR A 332 -36.29 13.22 23.20
N LYS A 333 -34.96 13.31 23.23
CA LYS A 333 -33.98 12.27 22.83
C LYS A 333 -34.11 11.78 21.37
N LYS A 334 -34.95 12.43 20.55
CA LYS A 334 -35.18 12.12 19.13
C LYS A 334 -33.96 12.49 18.28
N GLU A 335 -33.55 11.60 17.37
CA GLU A 335 -32.42 11.79 16.45
C GLU A 335 -32.88 11.93 14.99
N ARG A 336 -32.25 12.83 14.24
CA ARG A 336 -32.36 12.92 12.76
C ARG A 336 -30.98 12.89 12.11
N THR A 337 -30.86 12.28 10.93
CA THR A 337 -29.67 12.41 10.08
C THR A 337 -29.89 13.57 9.11
N ILE A 338 -28.98 14.53 9.08
CA ILE A 338 -29.12 15.75 8.25
C ILE A 338 -28.28 15.71 6.96
N LEU A 339 -27.20 14.93 6.96
CA LEU A 339 -26.22 14.85 5.88
C LEU A 339 -25.66 13.43 5.81
N ARG A 340 -25.38 12.96 4.58
CA ARG A 340 -24.59 11.75 4.28
C ARG A 340 -23.71 12.05 3.06
N VAL A 341 -22.42 11.74 3.13
CA VAL A 341 -21.42 12.01 2.09
C VAL A 341 -20.37 10.88 2.10
N GLY A 342 -19.68 10.65 0.98
CA GLY A 342 -18.56 9.72 0.89
C GLY A 342 -18.92 8.27 0.57
N LEU A 343 -17.91 7.52 0.15
CA LEU A 343 -17.98 6.10 -0.17
C LEU A 343 -17.36 5.28 0.96
N LYS A 344 -17.76 4.01 1.09
CA LYS A 344 -17.21 3.11 2.10
C LYS A 344 -15.93 2.46 1.56
N LEU A 345 -14.81 2.78 2.17
CA LEU A 345 -13.47 2.36 1.78
C LEU A 345 -13.13 1.06 2.51
N ASN A 346 -13.32 -0.09 1.87
CA ASN A 346 -13.07 -1.38 2.53
C ASN A 346 -11.56 -1.73 2.56
N ASN A 347 -10.85 -1.47 1.46
CA ASN A 347 -9.47 -1.92 1.20
C ASN A 347 -8.48 -0.73 1.06
N GLN A 348 -8.75 0.42 1.71
CA GLN A 348 -7.92 1.63 1.70
C GLN A 348 -7.99 2.30 3.08
N GLN A 349 -6.96 3.07 3.45
CA GLN A 349 -7.01 3.92 4.64
C GLN A 349 -8.04 5.03 4.43
N ALA A 350 -9.07 5.04 5.28
CA ALA A 350 -10.05 6.11 5.30
C ALA A 350 -9.53 7.30 6.11
N ASP A 351 -9.88 8.51 5.68
CA ASP A 351 -9.86 9.64 6.60
C ASP A 351 -10.93 9.43 7.68
N TYR A 352 -10.52 9.65 8.92
CA TYR A 352 -11.34 9.59 10.13
C TYR A 352 -11.36 10.90 10.92
N THR A 353 -10.72 11.96 10.42
CA THR A 353 -10.74 13.32 11.01
C THR A 353 -11.99 14.09 10.60
N LEU A 354 -12.51 13.87 9.38
CA LEU A 354 -13.71 14.53 8.88
C LEU A 354 -14.99 13.68 9.08
N PRO A 355 -16.16 14.32 9.23
CA PRO A 355 -16.42 15.76 9.18
C PRO A 355 -16.28 16.45 10.55
N LEU A 356 -16.11 17.77 10.49
CA LEU A 356 -16.04 18.68 11.64
C LEU A 356 -17.38 19.40 11.83
N LEU A 357 -17.68 19.84 13.06
CA LEU A 357 -18.96 20.46 13.44
C LEU A 357 -18.75 21.71 14.31
N SER A 358 -19.40 22.83 13.96
CA SER A 358 -19.54 23.99 14.85
C SER A 358 -20.86 24.73 14.59
N TRP A 359 -21.53 25.15 15.65
CA TRP A 359 -22.79 25.90 15.58
C TRP A 359 -22.53 27.40 15.45
N LYS A 360 -23.20 28.03 14.47
CA LYS A 360 -23.20 29.49 14.30
C LYS A 360 -24.10 30.16 15.34
N ASP A 361 -25.23 29.54 15.63
CA ASP A 361 -26.30 30.03 16.50
C ASP A 361 -27.15 28.82 16.96
N SER A 362 -28.20 29.04 17.76
CA SER A 362 -29.02 27.95 18.31
C SER A 362 -29.81 27.14 17.27
N VAL A 363 -29.92 27.61 16.02
CA VAL A 363 -30.64 26.91 14.95
C VAL A 363 -29.76 26.51 13.75
N THR A 364 -28.57 27.07 13.59
CA THR A 364 -27.75 26.88 12.39
C THR A 364 -26.44 26.15 12.70
N LEU A 365 -26.33 24.92 12.22
CA LEU A 365 -25.14 24.08 12.30
C LEU A 365 -24.28 24.22 11.04
N GLY A 366 -22.99 24.51 11.20
CA GLY A 366 -21.98 24.35 10.17
C GLY A 366 -21.35 22.96 10.22
N VAL A 367 -21.16 22.35 9.05
CA VAL A 367 -20.44 21.09 8.86
C VAL A 367 -19.34 21.29 7.84
N ILE A 368 -18.09 20.96 8.17
CA ILE A 368 -16.98 20.92 7.20
C ILE A 368 -16.64 19.46 6.86
N GLY A 369 -16.40 19.18 5.58
CA GLY A 369 -15.90 17.89 5.11
C GLY A 369 -15.63 17.88 3.61
N SER A 370 -14.92 16.85 3.14
CA SER A 370 -14.47 16.75 1.75
C SER A 370 -15.41 15.91 0.87
N GLN A 371 -15.45 16.21 -0.43
CA GLN A 371 -16.12 15.41 -1.46
C GLN A 371 -15.41 15.66 -2.81
N TYR A 372 -15.07 14.62 -3.57
CA TYR A 372 -14.43 14.72 -4.90
C TYR A 372 -13.18 15.62 -4.91
N GLY A 373 -12.19 15.31 -4.06
CA GLY A 373 -10.95 16.08 -3.93
C GLY A 373 -11.11 17.53 -3.45
N ARG A 374 -12.27 17.91 -2.88
CA ARG A 374 -12.57 19.31 -2.53
C ARG A 374 -13.24 19.47 -1.17
N ASN A 375 -12.84 20.50 -0.44
CA ASN A 375 -13.39 20.86 0.87
C ASN A 375 -14.65 21.72 0.75
N TYR A 376 -15.67 21.40 1.55
CA TYR A 376 -16.97 22.07 1.54
C TYR A 376 -17.44 22.41 2.96
N LEU A 377 -18.15 23.54 3.06
CA LEU A 377 -18.99 23.90 4.20
C LEU A 377 -20.47 23.67 3.83
N TRP A 378 -21.18 22.90 4.64
CA TRP A 378 -22.63 22.83 4.63
C TRP A 378 -23.17 23.61 5.83
N MET A 379 -23.97 24.64 5.58
CA MET A 379 -24.80 25.27 6.61
C MET A 379 -26.17 24.60 6.60
N TYR A 380 -26.60 24.04 7.74
CA TYR A 380 -27.89 23.39 7.91
C TYR A 380 -28.71 24.10 9.00
N GLU A 381 -29.93 24.50 8.66
CA GLU A 381 -30.84 25.18 9.60
C GLU A 381 -31.86 24.19 10.18
N THR A 382 -31.92 24.09 11.52
CA THR A 382 -32.72 23.08 12.21
C THR A 382 -34.22 23.25 12.03
N THR A 383 -34.68 24.48 11.85
CA THR A 383 -36.09 24.89 11.81
C THR A 383 -36.67 24.70 10.41
N SER A 384 -36.16 25.43 9.42
CA SER A 384 -36.57 25.29 8.01
C SER A 384 -36.16 23.94 7.39
N LYS A 385 -35.18 23.23 7.97
CA LYS A 385 -34.51 22.04 7.41
C LYS A 385 -33.74 22.33 6.11
N SER A 386 -33.52 23.61 5.80
CA SER A 386 -32.74 24.03 4.63
C SER A 386 -31.27 23.64 4.77
N LYS A 387 -30.57 23.51 3.63
CA LYS A 387 -29.14 23.23 3.58
C LYS A 387 -28.48 24.02 2.45
N VAL A 388 -27.38 24.70 2.75
CA VAL A 388 -26.58 25.46 1.77
C VAL A 388 -25.18 24.87 1.73
N LYS A 389 -24.78 24.32 0.57
CA LYS A 389 -23.42 23.81 0.31
C LYS A 389 -22.59 24.90 -0.39
N LYS A 390 -21.37 25.16 0.10
CA LYS A 390 -20.39 26.07 -0.53
C LYS A 390 -18.99 25.45 -0.48
N GLN A 391 -18.20 25.62 -1.54
CA GLN A 391 -16.80 25.15 -1.56
C GLN A 391 -15.93 26.10 -0.72
N ILE A 392 -14.95 25.54 -0.01
CA ILE A 392 -13.87 26.30 0.64
C ILE A 392 -12.70 26.33 -0.36
N PRO A 393 -12.26 27.50 -0.84
CA PRO A 393 -11.20 27.60 -1.83
C PRO A 393 -9.81 27.63 -1.17
N ARG A 394 -8.80 27.11 -1.89
CA ARG A 394 -7.37 27.19 -1.53
C ARG A 394 -7.01 26.61 -0.15
N VAL A 395 -7.65 25.51 0.24
CA VAL A 395 -7.33 24.80 1.49
C VAL A 395 -7.27 23.31 1.18
N ASP A 396 -6.19 22.66 1.62
CA ASP A 396 -5.87 21.28 1.30
C ASP A 396 -6.47 20.34 2.36
N GLN A 397 -6.08 20.47 3.63
CA GLN A 397 -6.72 19.82 4.78
C GLN A 397 -7.30 20.84 5.76
N ILE A 398 -8.39 20.49 6.45
CA ILE A 398 -8.94 21.27 7.57
C ILE A 398 -8.98 20.37 8.80
N ASN A 399 -8.26 20.75 9.84
CA ASN A 399 -8.10 19.95 11.06
C ASN A 399 -9.18 20.25 12.10
N ASP A 400 -9.59 21.52 12.24
CA ASP A 400 -10.61 21.97 13.19
C ASP A 400 -11.16 23.35 12.79
N PHE A 401 -12.37 23.72 13.20
CA PHE A 401 -12.92 25.07 13.01
C PHE A 401 -13.98 25.46 14.06
N ASP A 402 -14.17 26.76 14.27
CA ASP A 402 -15.28 27.33 15.04
C ASP A 402 -15.93 28.50 14.31
N ILE A 403 -17.24 28.68 14.48
CA ILE A 403 -18.00 29.80 13.91
C ILE A 403 -18.24 30.86 14.99
N HIS A 404 -18.05 32.14 14.63
CA HIS A 404 -18.29 33.24 15.54
C HIS A 404 -19.79 33.40 15.87
N LYS A 405 -20.15 33.13 17.13
CA LYS A 405 -21.57 33.08 17.58
C LYS A 405 -22.22 34.45 17.72
N GLY A 406 -21.45 35.52 17.97
CA GLY A 406 -21.95 36.89 18.10
C GLY A 406 -22.28 37.60 16.77
N GLY A 407 -23.00 36.96 15.85
CA GLY A 407 -23.53 37.57 14.62
C GLY A 407 -22.52 37.92 13.50
N VAL A 408 -21.23 38.12 13.81
CA VAL A 408 -20.17 38.32 12.81
C VAL A 408 -20.08 37.08 11.91
N ASN A 409 -20.09 37.29 10.59
CA ASN A 409 -20.17 36.19 9.63
C ASN A 409 -18.76 35.69 9.24
N ILE A 410 -18.02 35.21 10.23
CA ILE A 410 -16.67 34.66 10.13
C ILE A 410 -16.60 33.30 10.85
N ALA A 411 -15.82 32.38 10.30
CA ALA A 411 -15.32 31.20 10.99
C ALA A 411 -13.79 31.23 11.06
N MET A 412 -13.21 30.64 12.10
CA MET A 412 -11.76 30.44 12.23
C MET A 412 -11.47 28.95 12.11
N MET A 413 -10.49 28.59 11.29
CA MET A 413 -10.13 27.20 10.99
C MET A 413 -8.63 26.98 11.18
N SER A 414 -8.26 25.84 11.76
CA SER A 414 -6.93 25.26 11.62
C SER A 414 -6.91 24.47 10.32
N ALA A 415 -6.01 24.81 9.42
CA ALA A 415 -5.97 24.25 8.09
C ALA A 415 -4.53 24.12 7.57
N GLU A 416 -4.31 23.15 6.70
CA GLU A 416 -3.09 23.06 5.90
C GLU A 416 -3.28 23.83 4.59
N MET A 417 -2.27 24.66 4.27
CA MET A 417 -1.98 25.09 2.90
C MET A 417 -0.48 24.97 2.69
N ASP A 418 -0.07 24.53 1.51
CA ASP A 418 1.33 24.58 1.07
C ASP A 418 2.31 23.85 2.04
N GLY A 419 1.82 22.91 2.87
CA GLY A 419 2.60 22.14 3.84
C GLY A 419 2.69 22.71 5.26
N GLN A 420 2.01 23.82 5.57
CA GLN A 420 2.00 24.43 6.92
C GLN A 420 0.60 24.47 7.53
N THR A 421 0.49 24.07 8.80
CA THR A 421 -0.74 24.07 9.58
C THR A 421 -0.92 25.38 10.34
N ASP A 422 -1.75 26.27 9.80
CA ASP A 422 -1.98 27.64 10.27
C ASP A 422 -3.45 27.88 10.63
N ILE A 423 -3.72 28.96 11.38
CA ILE A 423 -5.06 29.51 11.57
C ILE A 423 -5.43 30.43 10.40
N TYR A 424 -6.65 30.26 9.89
CA TYR A 424 -7.23 31.11 8.85
C TYR A 424 -8.66 31.56 9.22
N ALA A 425 -9.01 32.79 8.83
CA ALA A 425 -10.36 33.32 8.90
C ALA A 425 -11.10 33.11 7.56
N LEU A 426 -12.23 32.40 7.59
CA LEU A 426 -13.15 32.21 6.47
C LEU A 426 -14.32 33.21 6.58
N SER A 427 -14.52 34.04 5.56
CA SER A 427 -15.72 34.89 5.46
C SER A 427 -16.94 34.05 5.04
N LEU A 428 -17.94 33.93 5.90
CA LEU A 428 -19.19 33.21 5.59
C LEU A 428 -20.12 33.98 4.64
N ARG A 429 -19.79 35.24 4.29
CA ARG A 429 -20.49 36.00 3.23
C ARG A 429 -19.80 35.87 1.87
N ARG A 430 -18.47 36.03 1.82
CA ARG A 430 -17.70 36.07 0.56
C ARG A 430 -17.02 34.74 0.19
N PHE A 431 -16.96 33.77 1.09
CA PHE A 431 -16.20 32.51 0.97
C PHE A 431 -14.71 32.70 0.63
N THR A 432 -14.16 33.83 1.06
CA THR A 432 -12.72 34.17 1.01
C THR A 432 -12.02 33.75 2.29
N VAL A 433 -10.82 33.18 2.17
CA VAL A 433 -9.95 32.78 3.28
C VAL A 433 -8.82 33.80 3.48
N ARG A 434 -8.54 34.19 4.73
CA ARG A 434 -7.42 35.07 5.14
C ARG A 434 -6.55 34.36 6.17
N LYS A 435 -5.24 34.23 5.92
CA LYS A 435 -4.26 33.68 6.89
C LYS A 435 -4.14 34.58 8.14
N ILE A 436 -3.97 33.98 9.32
CA ILE A 436 -3.89 34.66 10.62
C ILE A 436 -2.54 34.41 11.30
N THR A 437 -2.15 33.15 11.49
CA THR A 437 -0.77 32.76 11.86
C THR A 437 0.04 32.52 10.59
N ASN A 438 1.36 32.71 10.62
CA ASN A 438 2.25 32.36 9.51
C ASN A 438 3.65 32.07 10.06
N ASP A 439 3.77 30.98 10.79
CA ASP A 439 5.01 30.52 11.41
C ASP A 439 5.11 28.99 11.31
N PRO A 440 6.30 28.39 11.52
CA PRO A 440 6.53 26.98 11.18
C PRO A 440 5.99 26.01 12.24
N PHE A 441 5.36 26.52 13.30
CA PHE A 441 4.74 25.70 14.36
C PHE A 441 3.33 25.26 13.98
N ASP A 442 2.88 24.15 14.56
CA ASP A 442 1.50 23.69 14.38
C ASP A 442 0.54 24.60 15.15
N ASN A 443 -0.57 24.98 14.51
CA ASN A 443 -1.60 25.82 15.10
C ASN A 443 -2.98 25.16 14.94
N ILE A 444 -3.51 24.58 16.02
CA ILE A 444 -4.69 23.70 16.01
C ILE A 444 -5.78 24.11 17.01
N ASN A 445 -6.97 23.53 16.86
CA ASN A 445 -8.15 23.74 17.73
C ASN A 445 -8.53 25.21 18.04
N PRO A 446 -8.73 26.09 17.04
CA PRO A 446 -9.20 27.45 17.28
C PRO A 446 -10.64 27.49 17.84
N ARG A 447 -10.86 28.26 18.90
CA ARG A 447 -12.19 28.67 19.43
C ARG A 447 -12.25 30.16 19.72
N PHE A 448 -13.42 30.76 19.50
CA PHE A 448 -13.70 32.13 19.94
C PHE A 448 -14.00 32.18 21.45
N MET A 449 -13.44 33.15 22.16
CA MET A 449 -13.85 33.48 23.53
C MET A 449 -15.16 34.31 23.51
N PRO A 450 -16.25 33.84 24.17
CA PRO A 450 -17.51 34.56 24.26
C PRO A 450 -17.36 36.03 24.65
N GLY A 451 -18.09 36.92 23.98
CA GLY A 451 -18.09 38.36 24.28
C GLY A 451 -16.83 39.13 23.87
N THR A 452 -15.81 38.49 23.30
CA THR A 452 -14.53 39.15 22.95
C THR A 452 -14.07 38.84 21.54
N ASN A 453 -13.18 39.69 20.99
CA ASN A 453 -12.49 39.43 19.73
C ASN A 453 -11.14 38.70 19.96
N THR A 454 -11.15 37.77 20.92
CA THR A 454 -10.01 36.91 21.26
C THR A 454 -10.25 35.50 20.75
N LEU A 455 -9.25 34.93 20.09
CA LEU A 455 -9.15 33.53 19.72
C LEU A 455 -8.25 32.81 20.72
N VAL A 456 -8.65 31.61 21.16
CA VAL A 456 -7.75 30.65 21.83
C VAL A 456 -7.50 29.47 20.91
N PHE A 457 -6.26 29.01 20.84
CA PHE A 457 -5.84 27.86 20.04
C PHE A 457 -4.67 27.12 20.72
N SER A 458 -4.41 25.89 20.30
CA SER A 458 -3.29 25.06 20.77
C SER A 458 -2.12 25.16 19.80
N SER A 459 -0.90 25.24 20.32
CA SER A 459 0.31 25.24 19.48
C SER A 459 1.51 24.61 20.18
N ASN A 460 2.40 23.97 19.42
CA ASN A 460 3.66 23.41 19.90
C ASN A 460 4.84 24.41 19.90
N ARG A 461 4.56 25.70 19.66
CA ARG A 461 5.54 26.78 19.75
C ARG A 461 6.18 26.90 21.14
N THR A 462 7.47 27.21 21.14
CA THR A 462 8.24 27.50 22.36
C THR A 462 8.29 28.99 22.70
N THR A 463 7.82 29.87 21.80
CA THR A 463 7.93 31.35 21.88
C THR A 463 6.57 32.07 21.83
N ASP A 464 6.42 33.17 22.55
CA ASP A 464 5.14 33.91 22.71
C ASP A 464 4.87 34.97 21.61
N THR A 465 5.36 34.70 20.41
CA THR A 465 5.19 35.56 19.23
C THR A 465 5.04 34.70 17.97
N LEU A 466 4.42 35.29 16.92
CA LEU A 466 4.38 34.73 15.57
C LEU A 466 5.63 35.12 14.74
N LYS A 467 6.59 35.88 15.31
CA LYS A 467 7.85 36.24 14.64
C LYS A 467 8.94 35.21 14.90
N VAL A 468 9.27 34.40 13.89
CA VAL A 468 10.50 33.61 13.87
C VAL A 468 11.64 34.44 13.25
N THR A 469 12.85 34.29 13.79
CA THR A 469 14.04 35.11 13.44
C THR A 469 15.28 34.26 13.11
N ARG A 470 15.10 32.94 12.93
CA ARG A 470 16.16 31.96 12.67
C ARG A 470 15.65 30.89 11.68
N PRO A 471 16.54 30.14 11.00
CA PRO A 471 16.15 28.93 10.28
C PRO A 471 15.51 27.93 11.25
N PHE A 472 14.42 27.29 10.81
CA PHE A 472 13.68 26.30 11.58
C PHE A 472 14.25 24.89 11.37
N ASP A 473 14.28 24.07 12.41
CA ASP A 473 14.65 22.65 12.33
C ASP A 473 13.51 21.75 12.83
N LEU A 474 12.91 21.00 11.90
CA LEU A 474 11.88 20.00 12.18
C LEU A 474 12.34 18.98 13.23
N GLY A 475 13.63 18.63 13.27
CA GLY A 475 14.22 17.69 14.20
C GLY A 475 14.14 18.16 15.66
N SER A 476 14.66 19.35 15.96
CA SER A 476 14.84 19.86 17.33
C SER A 476 13.83 20.92 17.81
N GLU A 477 13.17 21.66 16.92
CA GLU A 477 12.25 22.74 17.32
C GLU A 477 10.78 22.29 17.45
N VAL A 478 10.36 21.23 16.75
CA VAL A 478 9.02 20.62 16.90
C VAL A 478 9.01 19.64 18.08
N SER A 479 8.28 20.01 19.14
CA SER A 479 8.07 19.23 20.35
C SER A 479 6.67 18.59 20.40
N ASP A 480 6.59 17.39 20.98
CA ASP A 480 5.36 16.65 21.34
C ASP A 480 4.53 17.31 22.48
N ASN A 481 4.73 18.61 22.72
CA ASN A 481 4.10 19.38 23.79
C ASN A 481 3.32 20.56 23.18
N TYR A 482 1.98 20.49 23.23
CA TYR A 482 1.11 21.60 22.88
C TYR A 482 0.74 22.42 24.12
N ASN A 483 0.67 23.74 23.96
CA ASN A 483 0.19 24.67 24.97
C ASN A 483 -0.88 25.59 24.37
N LEU A 484 -1.73 26.16 25.23
CA LEU A 484 -2.77 27.09 24.81
C LEU A 484 -2.25 28.52 24.68
N PHE A 485 -2.66 29.21 23.61
CA PHE A 485 -2.32 30.61 23.34
C PHE A 485 -3.58 31.41 23.01
N ALA A 486 -3.63 32.65 23.51
CA ALA A 486 -4.65 33.64 23.21
C ALA A 486 -4.11 34.73 22.26
N TYR A 487 -4.93 35.11 21.29
CA TYR A 487 -4.63 36.14 20.28
C TYR A 487 -5.85 37.02 19.99
N ASN A 488 -5.67 38.35 20.01
CA ASN A 488 -6.72 39.29 19.62
C ASN A 488 -6.60 39.63 18.13
N PHE A 489 -7.55 39.15 17.32
CA PHE A 489 -7.48 39.16 15.86
C PHE A 489 -7.87 40.50 15.19
N ASP A 490 -8.31 41.48 15.98
CA ASP A 490 -8.51 42.87 15.52
C ASP A 490 -7.22 43.70 15.62
N THR A 491 -6.25 43.27 16.44
CA THR A 491 -4.99 43.99 16.59
C THR A 491 -3.99 43.67 15.47
N THR A 492 -3.12 44.63 15.16
CA THR A 492 -1.93 44.44 14.30
C THR A 492 -0.72 43.93 15.08
N LYS A 493 -0.87 43.54 16.35
CA LYS A 493 0.24 43.15 17.24
C LYS A 493 0.57 41.68 17.08
N VAL A 494 1.82 41.37 16.74
CA VAL A 494 2.33 40.01 16.48
C VAL A 494 2.71 39.27 17.78
N ALA A 495 1.94 39.49 18.85
CA ALA A 495 2.21 38.99 20.20
C ALA A 495 1.07 38.07 20.68
N LEU A 496 1.43 36.98 21.36
CA LEU A 496 0.50 36.01 21.94
C LEU A 496 0.56 36.10 23.46
N LYS A 497 -0.56 35.83 24.15
CA LYS A 497 -0.50 35.44 25.56
C LYS A 497 -0.52 33.91 25.64
N ARG A 498 0.55 33.30 26.13
CA ARG A 498 0.54 31.89 26.53
C ARG A 498 -0.36 31.72 27.77
N LEU A 499 -1.20 30.69 27.77
CA LEU A 499 -2.11 30.37 28.88
C LEU A 499 -1.65 29.14 29.67
N THR A 500 -1.02 28.16 29.01
CA THR A 500 -0.53 26.94 29.68
C THR A 500 0.95 26.68 29.40
N ASN A 501 1.59 25.88 30.25
CA ASN A 501 3.00 25.50 30.11
C ASN A 501 3.21 24.07 30.64
N SER A 502 2.45 23.10 30.11
CA SER A 502 2.41 21.73 30.62
C SER A 502 3.53 20.85 30.04
N VAL A 503 3.72 19.68 30.67
CA VAL A 503 4.62 18.63 30.18
C VAL A 503 3.95 17.68 29.18
N GLY A 504 2.65 17.84 28.92
CA GLY A 504 1.90 17.05 27.94
C GLY A 504 1.53 17.88 26.72
N ALA A 505 0.45 17.45 26.06
CA ALA A 505 -0.23 18.23 25.02
C ALA A 505 -1.56 18.76 25.57
N ASP A 506 -1.69 20.08 25.60
CA ASP A 506 -2.90 20.81 25.97
C ASP A 506 -3.65 21.19 24.68
N ILE A 507 -4.74 20.49 24.42
CA ILE A 507 -5.49 20.51 23.16
C ILE A 507 -6.99 20.74 23.38
N LEU A 508 -7.74 20.94 22.29
CA LEU A 508 -9.20 21.09 22.32
C LEU A 508 -9.68 22.10 23.38
N PRO A 509 -9.19 23.35 23.42
CA PRO A 509 -9.76 24.36 24.30
C PRO A 509 -11.24 24.55 23.96
N GLN A 510 -12.05 24.84 24.97
CA GLN A 510 -13.44 25.28 24.85
C GLN A 510 -13.71 26.34 25.93
N PRO A 511 -13.78 27.64 25.56
CA PRO A 511 -14.23 28.70 26.44
C PRO A 511 -15.65 28.46 26.99
N VAL A 512 -15.84 28.75 28.27
CA VAL A 512 -17.13 28.72 28.97
C VAL A 512 -17.73 30.13 29.00
N ASP A 513 -16.90 31.12 29.33
CA ASP A 513 -17.23 32.55 29.41
C ASP A 513 -16.02 33.39 28.95
N ASP A 514 -15.95 34.67 29.34
CA ASP A 514 -14.85 35.59 29.00
C ASP A 514 -13.58 35.39 29.85
N ASN A 515 -13.65 34.55 30.88
CA ASN A 515 -12.62 34.37 31.90
C ASN A 515 -12.23 32.90 32.16
N GLN A 516 -13.09 31.93 31.83
CA GLN A 516 -12.86 30.50 32.03
C GLN A 516 -12.93 29.72 30.72
N LEU A 517 -12.04 28.74 30.60
CA LEU A 517 -12.10 27.72 29.57
C LEU A 517 -11.86 26.33 30.16
N ILE A 518 -12.42 25.32 29.50
CA ILE A 518 -12.07 23.91 29.68
C ILE A 518 -11.11 23.52 28.55
N TYR A 519 -10.20 22.58 28.75
CA TYR A 519 -9.35 22.01 27.71
C TYR A 519 -8.99 20.56 28.05
N ALA A 520 -8.55 19.78 27.06
CA ALA A 520 -8.01 18.44 27.29
C ALA A 520 -6.49 18.48 27.46
N SER A 521 -5.94 17.86 28.51
CA SER A 521 -4.48 17.74 28.71
C SER A 521 -4.08 16.30 28.97
N SER A 522 -3.00 15.87 28.31
CA SER A 522 -2.36 14.57 28.54
C SER A 522 -1.28 14.59 29.63
N GLN A 523 -1.14 15.65 30.43
CA GLN A 523 0.00 15.80 31.36
C GLN A 523 0.16 14.70 32.42
N GLN A 524 -0.91 13.95 32.76
CA GLN A 524 -0.83 12.78 33.64
C GLN A 524 -0.67 11.44 32.89
N GLY A 525 -0.66 11.47 31.55
CA GLY A 525 -0.51 10.31 30.66
C GLY A 525 -1.77 9.88 29.91
N ILE A 526 -2.94 10.39 30.31
CA ILE A 526 -4.27 10.12 29.72
C ILE A 526 -4.94 11.49 29.48
N PHE A 527 -5.50 11.77 28.29
CA PHE A 527 -6.15 13.06 28.04
C PHE A 527 -7.42 13.20 28.89
N ASN A 528 -7.35 14.09 29.89
CA ASN A 528 -8.46 14.43 30.78
C ASN A 528 -8.75 15.92 30.70
N LEU A 529 -9.93 16.33 31.17
CA LEU A 529 -10.36 17.72 31.12
C LEU A 529 -9.82 18.51 32.31
N TYR A 530 -9.35 19.72 32.00
CA TYR A 530 -8.84 20.71 32.91
C TYR A 530 -9.59 22.03 32.71
N ARG A 531 -9.87 22.73 33.81
CA ARG A 531 -10.32 24.12 33.81
C ARG A 531 -9.09 25.04 33.81
N TYR A 532 -9.18 26.19 33.17
CA TYR A 532 -8.21 27.28 33.28
C TYR A 532 -8.95 28.59 33.54
N ASN A 533 -8.44 29.40 34.47
CA ASN A 533 -8.98 30.71 34.83
C ASN A 533 -7.99 31.80 34.41
N ILE A 534 -8.44 32.73 33.56
CA ILE A 534 -7.60 33.71 32.88
C ILE A 534 -7.11 34.84 33.82
N LYS A 535 -7.84 35.12 34.93
CA LYS A 535 -7.45 36.11 35.95
C LYS A 535 -6.33 35.60 36.86
N ASP A 536 -6.49 34.38 37.36
CA ASP A 536 -5.60 33.83 38.40
C ASP A 536 -4.47 32.96 37.81
N GLU A 537 -4.54 32.65 36.52
CA GLU A 537 -3.64 31.78 35.74
C GLU A 537 -3.52 30.33 36.27
N ILE A 538 -4.43 29.95 37.17
CA ILE A 538 -4.53 28.60 37.74
C ILE A 538 -5.23 27.67 36.75
N SER A 539 -4.62 26.50 36.51
CA SER A 539 -5.31 25.35 35.92
C SER A 539 -5.65 24.28 36.97
N THR A 540 -6.70 23.50 36.74
CA THR A 540 -7.22 22.52 37.71
C THR A 540 -7.85 21.35 36.98
N GLN A 541 -7.49 20.12 37.37
CA GLN A 541 -8.09 18.91 36.82
C GLN A 541 -9.56 18.78 37.23
N VAL A 542 -10.46 18.59 36.25
CA VAL A 542 -11.91 18.48 36.48
C VAL A 542 -12.50 17.12 36.09
N THR A 543 -11.78 16.28 35.32
CA THR A 543 -12.13 14.86 35.12
C THR A 543 -10.96 13.93 35.40
N ARG A 544 -11.26 12.67 35.73
CA ARG A 544 -10.28 11.59 35.96
C ARG A 544 -10.73 10.27 35.31
N TYR A 545 -11.05 10.31 34.03
CA TYR A 545 -11.41 9.13 33.23
C TYR A 545 -10.20 8.25 32.96
N SER A 546 -10.38 6.93 33.03
CA SER A 546 -9.33 5.90 32.82
C SER A 546 -9.05 5.57 31.34
N LEU A 547 -9.47 6.46 30.43
CA LEU A 547 -9.21 6.50 28.99
C LEU A 547 -9.18 7.97 28.53
N SER A 548 -8.51 8.26 27.41
CA SER A 548 -8.43 9.62 26.86
C SER A 548 -9.74 10.07 26.23
N VAL A 549 -10.13 11.30 26.56
CA VAL A 549 -11.09 12.08 25.78
C VAL A 549 -10.49 12.38 24.41
N ARG A 550 -11.18 12.01 23.33
CA ARG A 550 -10.76 12.23 21.93
C ARG A 550 -11.37 13.48 21.31
N ASP A 551 -12.61 13.79 21.66
CA ASP A 551 -13.32 15.04 21.36
C ASP A 551 -14.37 15.28 22.46
N TYR A 552 -14.75 16.54 22.70
CA TYR A 552 -15.80 16.88 23.66
C TYR A 552 -16.51 18.21 23.34
N SER A 553 -17.72 18.34 23.88
CA SER A 553 -18.47 19.59 23.92
C SER A 553 -19.19 19.70 25.26
N TYR A 554 -18.85 20.72 26.03
CA TYR A 554 -19.61 21.14 27.20
C TYR A 554 -20.68 22.16 26.81
N ASN A 555 -21.85 22.16 27.46
CA ASN A 555 -22.80 23.25 27.38
C ASN A 555 -23.14 23.79 28.80
N PRO A 556 -22.93 25.09 29.07
CA PRO A 556 -23.18 25.66 30.40
C PRO A 556 -24.66 25.87 30.71
N ALA A 557 -25.53 26.02 29.70
CA ALA A 557 -26.95 26.31 29.88
C ALA A 557 -27.75 25.09 30.36
N ASN A 558 -27.36 23.87 29.98
CA ASN A 558 -27.92 22.62 30.53
C ASN A 558 -26.96 21.90 31.51
N SER A 559 -25.71 22.36 31.66
CA SER A 559 -24.67 21.71 32.45
C SER A 559 -24.45 20.23 32.09
N GLU A 560 -24.45 19.93 30.80
CA GLU A 560 -24.17 18.60 30.24
C GLU A 560 -22.83 18.60 29.48
N LEU A 561 -22.03 17.55 29.68
CA LEU A 561 -20.78 17.31 28.95
C LEU A 561 -20.95 16.08 28.06
N ALA A 562 -20.87 16.25 26.74
CA ALA A 562 -20.80 15.16 25.78
C ALA A 562 -19.36 14.97 25.31
N PHE A 563 -18.91 13.73 25.14
CA PHE A 563 -17.53 13.42 24.77
C PHE A 563 -17.36 12.04 24.14
N VAL A 564 -16.28 11.88 23.39
CA VAL A 564 -15.89 10.65 22.69
C VAL A 564 -14.69 10.01 23.38
N MET A 565 -14.74 8.70 23.63
CA MET A 565 -13.59 7.90 24.06
C MET A 565 -13.54 6.55 23.33
N LEU A 566 -12.33 5.98 23.23
CA LEU A 566 -12.03 4.69 22.59
C LEU A 566 -11.99 3.56 23.65
N ASP A 567 -12.99 2.67 23.64
CA ASP A 567 -13.11 1.54 24.57
C ASP A 567 -13.06 0.22 23.78
N GLY A 568 -11.93 -0.49 23.86
CA GLY A 568 -11.54 -1.47 22.84
C GLY A 568 -11.25 -0.77 21.51
N ASP A 569 -11.55 -1.41 20.37
CA ASP A 569 -11.52 -0.76 19.06
C ASP A 569 -12.80 0.03 18.71
N SER A 570 -13.67 0.31 19.69
CA SER A 570 -14.93 1.03 19.48
C SER A 570 -14.95 2.38 20.18
N GLU A 571 -15.10 3.44 19.41
CA GLU A 571 -15.43 4.76 19.96
C GLU A 571 -16.89 4.81 20.44
N HIS A 572 -17.11 5.45 21.58
CA HIS A 572 -18.42 5.66 22.17
C HIS A 572 -18.61 7.14 22.51
N ILE A 573 -19.82 7.65 22.23
CA ILE A 573 -20.27 8.93 22.78
C ILE A 573 -20.84 8.68 24.18
N TYR A 574 -20.37 9.46 25.14
CA TYR A 574 -20.90 9.60 26.49
C TYR A 574 -21.59 10.98 26.61
N ALA A 575 -22.58 11.09 27.48
CA ALA A 575 -23.03 12.39 27.97
C ALA A 575 -23.49 12.28 29.42
N GLU A 576 -22.94 13.11 30.30
CA GLU A 576 -23.26 13.12 31.72
C GLU A 576 -23.36 14.56 32.26
N ALA A 577 -24.07 14.72 33.38
CA ALA A 577 -24.21 16.01 34.04
C ALA A 577 -22.86 16.46 34.62
N PHE A 578 -22.41 17.65 34.24
CA PHE A 578 -21.09 18.18 34.55
C PHE A 578 -21.18 19.66 34.94
N SER A 579 -20.71 20.00 36.15
CA SER A 579 -20.51 21.39 36.54
C SER A 579 -19.06 21.80 36.30
N HIS A 580 -18.84 22.85 35.53
CA HIS A 580 -17.53 23.48 35.39
C HIS A 580 -17.00 24.06 36.72
N THR A 581 -17.85 24.27 37.73
CA THR A 581 -17.47 24.68 39.09
C THR A 581 -17.22 23.51 40.06
N ALA A 582 -17.27 22.25 39.59
CA ALA A 582 -17.07 21.07 40.42
C ALA A 582 -15.68 21.00 41.10
N GLN A 583 -15.61 20.16 42.15
CA GLN A 583 -14.41 19.91 42.94
C GLN A 583 -13.27 19.30 42.12
N ASN A 584 -12.04 19.63 42.53
CA ASN A 584 -10.79 19.25 41.87
C ASN A 584 -10.65 17.71 41.81
N SER A 585 -10.61 17.14 40.61
CA SER A 585 -10.48 15.70 40.38
C SER A 585 -9.02 15.30 40.12
N PHE A 586 -8.15 15.45 41.11
CA PHE A 586 -6.74 15.09 40.99
C PHE A 586 -6.55 13.57 40.78
N ALA A 587 -5.65 13.19 39.87
CA ALA A 587 -5.20 11.82 39.65
C ALA A 587 -3.67 11.77 39.47
N PRO A 588 -2.99 10.68 39.88
CA PRO A 588 -1.53 10.56 39.75
C PRO A 588 -1.10 10.31 38.29
N GLN A 589 0.18 10.57 38.00
CA GLN A 589 0.78 10.24 36.70
C GLN A 589 0.77 8.73 36.45
N THR A 590 0.38 8.30 35.25
CA THR A 590 0.55 6.91 34.81
C THR A 590 2.03 6.53 34.72
N SER A 591 2.33 5.24 34.84
CA SER A 591 3.70 4.70 34.81
C SER A 591 4.43 5.07 33.50
N ARG A 592 3.69 5.14 32.37
CA ARG A 592 4.15 5.70 31.09
C ARG A 592 4.65 7.15 31.22
N MET A 593 3.86 8.03 31.82
CA MET A 593 4.23 9.44 32.00
C MET A 593 5.39 9.60 32.99
N GLN A 594 5.44 8.80 34.05
CA GLN A 594 6.58 8.76 34.97
C GLN A 594 7.88 8.37 34.24
N ALA A 595 7.85 7.33 33.41
CA ALA A 595 8.99 6.88 32.61
C ALA A 595 9.42 7.92 31.57
N LEU A 596 8.48 8.58 30.88
CA LEU A 596 8.77 9.66 29.94
C LEU A 596 9.40 10.88 30.65
N ASN A 597 8.89 11.25 31.82
CA ASN A 597 9.46 12.36 32.60
C ASN A 597 10.85 12.02 33.14
N ALA A 598 11.11 10.77 33.57
CA ALA A 598 12.44 10.30 33.94
C ALA A 598 13.43 10.39 32.75
N LYS A 599 13.04 9.88 31.58
CA LYS A 599 13.84 9.95 30.33
C LYS A 599 14.13 11.40 29.90
N ARG A 600 13.15 12.31 30.04
CA ARG A 600 13.31 13.76 29.81
C ARG A 600 14.28 14.43 30.80
N ILE A 601 14.24 14.05 32.09
CA ILE A 601 15.15 14.56 33.11
C ILE A 601 16.58 14.05 32.86
N ALA A 602 16.76 12.76 32.57
CA ALA A 602 18.05 12.17 32.23
C ALA A 602 18.69 12.86 31.01
N LYS A 603 17.92 13.05 29.92
CA LYS A 603 18.36 13.80 28.73
C LYS A 603 18.82 15.23 29.09
N ARG A 604 18.03 15.99 29.86
CA ARG A 604 18.41 17.36 30.30
C ARG A 604 19.68 17.38 31.16
N ILE A 605 19.91 16.36 31.98
CA ILE A 605 21.14 16.23 32.78
C ILE A 605 22.35 15.92 31.87
N ALA A 606 22.19 15.01 30.90
CA ALA A 606 23.24 14.69 29.92
C ALA A 606 23.60 15.90 29.04
N GLU A 607 22.60 16.65 28.57
CA GLU A 607 22.79 17.90 27.80
C GLU A 607 23.52 18.98 28.61
N ARG A 608 23.16 19.16 29.90
CA ARG A 608 23.87 20.08 30.80
C ARG A 608 25.33 19.67 31.00
N LYS A 609 25.60 18.38 31.23
CA LYS A 609 26.97 17.85 31.33
C LYS A 609 27.75 18.07 30.03
N LYS A 610 27.14 17.84 28.87
CA LYS A 610 27.78 18.06 27.56
C LYS A 610 28.14 19.53 27.35
N ARG A 611 27.23 20.46 27.68
CA ARG A 611 27.52 21.91 27.65
C ARG A 611 28.66 22.25 28.60
N GLN A 612 28.58 21.89 29.88
CA GLN A 612 29.63 22.16 30.86
C GLN A 612 31.03 21.66 30.40
N VAL A 613 31.11 20.49 29.77
CA VAL A 613 32.37 19.97 29.18
C VAL A 613 32.83 20.79 27.98
N GLN A 614 31.91 21.26 27.13
CA GLN A 614 32.21 22.12 25.98
C GLN A 614 32.62 23.53 26.41
N ASP A 615 31.91 24.14 27.36
CA ASP A 615 32.23 25.43 27.97
C ASP A 615 33.64 25.37 28.60
N SER A 616 33.97 24.28 29.31
CA SER A 616 35.32 24.03 29.85
C SER A 616 36.39 23.88 28.76
N LEU A 617 36.03 23.29 27.62
CA LEU A 617 36.91 23.12 26.44
C LEU A 617 37.13 24.44 25.68
N GLU A 618 36.20 25.39 25.74
CA GLU A 618 36.36 26.72 25.16
C GLU A 618 37.19 27.62 26.09
N ASN A 619 36.94 27.58 27.41
CA ASN A 619 37.80 28.25 28.40
C ASN A 619 39.26 27.77 28.30
N LEU A 620 39.50 26.45 28.24
CA LEU A 620 40.86 25.90 28.06
C LEU A 620 41.52 26.33 26.74
N LYS A 621 40.76 26.60 25.68
CA LYS A 621 41.30 27.16 24.43
C LYS A 621 41.67 28.63 24.57
N GLU A 622 40.90 29.42 25.32
CA GLU A 622 41.28 30.81 25.63
C GLU A 622 42.50 30.86 26.55
N GLU A 623 42.56 30.04 27.60
CA GLU A 623 43.74 29.91 28.47
C GLU A 623 44.99 29.52 27.68
N LEU A 624 44.91 28.51 26.80
CA LEU A 624 46.03 28.13 25.91
C LEU A 624 46.41 29.24 24.93
N LYS A 625 45.45 30.03 24.44
CA LYS A 625 45.70 31.16 23.54
C LYS A 625 46.40 32.31 24.27
N ILE A 626 46.01 32.59 25.51
CA ILE A 626 46.66 33.58 26.40
C ILE A 626 48.06 33.11 26.77
N LEU A 627 48.23 31.84 27.16
CA LEU A 627 49.51 31.26 27.54
C LEU A 627 50.49 31.26 26.35
N ASN A 628 50.03 30.94 25.14
CA ASN A 628 50.85 31.03 23.93
C ASN A 628 51.27 32.49 23.65
N ALA A 629 50.37 33.46 23.79
CA ALA A 629 50.71 34.88 23.64
C ALA A 629 51.76 35.34 24.66
N GLN A 630 51.60 34.98 25.94
CA GLN A 630 52.57 35.25 27.00
C GLN A 630 53.92 34.56 26.75
N THR A 631 53.91 33.35 26.18
CA THR A 631 55.14 32.60 25.85
C THR A 631 55.89 33.26 24.70
N VAL A 632 55.19 33.75 23.66
CA VAL A 632 55.78 34.55 22.57
C VAL A 632 56.36 35.86 23.12
N GLU A 633 55.63 36.57 23.99
CA GLU A 633 56.11 37.81 24.61
C GLU A 633 57.35 37.56 25.51
N ALA A 634 57.40 36.43 26.21
CA ALA A 634 58.55 36.01 27.00
C ALA A 634 59.78 35.67 26.13
N ILE A 635 59.58 34.98 25.01
CA ILE A 635 60.65 34.68 24.02
C ILE A 635 61.19 35.98 23.41
N GLN A 636 60.33 36.95 23.10
CA GLN A 636 60.74 38.27 22.61
C GLN A 636 61.52 39.07 23.66
N LYS A 637 61.13 39.02 24.94
CA LYS A 637 61.89 39.65 26.03
C LYS A 637 63.23 38.96 26.31
N ALA A 638 63.29 37.64 26.20
CA ALA A 638 64.56 36.90 26.29
C ALA A 638 65.56 37.29 25.18
N HIS A 639 65.07 37.57 23.96
CA HIS A 639 65.89 38.07 22.86
C HIS A 639 66.46 39.49 23.09
N GLN A 640 65.91 40.28 24.02
CA GLN A 640 66.41 41.64 24.32
C GLN A 640 67.52 41.68 25.39
N GLY A 641 67.91 40.52 25.95
CA GLY A 641 68.91 40.42 27.03
C GLY A 641 70.17 39.62 26.68
N ALA A 642 70.35 39.19 25.43
CA ALA A 642 71.51 38.41 24.99
C ALA A 642 72.52 39.29 24.23
N ASP A 643 73.79 39.22 24.63
CA ASP A 643 74.85 40.10 24.11
C ASP A 643 75.30 39.72 22.69
N SER A 644 75.61 40.73 21.88
CA SER A 644 75.69 40.62 20.42
C SER A 644 77.05 40.14 19.89
N ALA A 645 77.36 38.84 20.03
CA ALA A 645 78.59 38.27 19.44
C ALA A 645 78.61 36.76 19.12
N LEU A 646 77.48 36.05 18.92
CA LEU A 646 77.54 34.60 18.58
C LEU A 646 76.34 33.99 17.82
N VAL A 647 75.55 34.79 17.08
CA VAL A 647 74.34 34.31 16.35
C VAL A 647 74.36 34.64 14.85
N GLU A 648 75.56 34.78 14.26
CA GLU A 648 75.71 35.00 12.80
C GLU A 648 75.52 33.72 11.96
N SER A 649 75.00 32.64 12.55
CA SER A 649 74.60 31.39 11.88
C SER A 649 73.10 31.09 11.96
N ALA A 650 72.29 31.94 12.62
CA ALA A 650 70.87 31.63 12.87
C ALA A 650 69.99 32.89 13.13
N ILE A 651 69.84 33.78 12.14
CA ILE A 651 68.61 34.56 11.80
C ILE A 651 68.94 35.52 10.65
N GLN A 652 68.44 35.24 9.44
CA GLN A 652 67.93 36.26 8.49
C GLN A 652 67.20 35.65 7.28
N LYS A 653 65.95 35.22 7.49
CA LYS A 653 64.75 35.76 6.81
C LYS A 653 63.51 34.93 7.13
N GLU A 654 62.57 35.57 7.81
CA GLU A 654 61.16 35.15 7.85
C GLU A 654 60.41 35.68 6.61
N THR A 655 59.10 35.43 6.55
CA THR A 655 58.10 35.86 5.55
C THR A 655 58.22 35.18 4.17
N GLU A 656 57.24 34.39 3.68
CA GLU A 656 55.99 33.83 4.26
C GLU A 656 55.76 32.39 3.69
N PRO A 657 54.54 31.79 3.71
CA PRO A 657 54.04 30.96 4.79
C PRO A 657 53.97 29.46 4.42
N ALA A 658 54.13 28.57 5.40
CA ALA A 658 54.13 27.12 5.20
C ALA A 658 52.84 26.43 5.68
N THR A 659 52.29 25.55 4.84
CA THR A 659 51.15 24.66 5.15
C THR A 659 51.54 23.53 6.09
N THR A 660 50.61 23.10 6.95
CA THR A 660 50.73 21.86 7.71
C THR A 660 50.58 20.63 6.81
N ASP A 661 51.48 19.67 6.92
CA ASP A 661 51.15 18.28 6.59
C ASP A 661 51.84 17.27 7.53
N SER A 662 51.29 16.07 7.49
CA SER A 662 51.48 14.88 8.28
C SER A 662 52.91 14.33 8.29
N LEU A 663 53.30 13.69 9.40
CA LEU A 663 54.32 12.64 9.36
C LEU A 663 53.89 11.39 10.14
N VAL A 664 54.22 10.25 9.57
CA VAL A 664 54.05 8.88 10.09
C VAL A 664 55.41 8.38 10.57
N VAL A 665 55.43 7.43 11.51
CA VAL A 665 56.68 6.78 11.97
C VAL A 665 56.88 5.46 11.21
N GLU A 666 58.12 5.24 10.75
CA GLU A 666 58.52 4.09 9.92
C GLU A 666 58.71 2.77 10.71
N PRO A 667 58.63 1.60 10.03
CA PRO A 667 59.26 0.34 10.42
C PRO A 667 60.65 0.15 9.77
N ALA A 668 61.41 -0.87 10.21
CA ALA A 668 62.81 -1.09 9.82
C ALA A 668 63.05 -1.91 8.51
N VAL A 669 64.32 -2.05 8.14
CA VAL A 669 64.84 -2.24 6.75
C VAL A 669 65.28 -3.68 6.39
N GLN A 670 65.47 -3.92 5.07
CA GLN A 670 66.10 -5.06 4.35
C GLN A 670 65.14 -6.21 3.96
N GLN A 671 65.28 -6.91 2.81
CA GLN A 671 66.22 -6.87 1.65
C GLN A 671 65.43 -7.31 0.38
N GLY A 672 65.90 -7.32 -0.89
CA GLY A 672 67.22 -7.12 -1.52
C GLY A 672 67.07 -6.84 -3.05
N GLU A 673 68.09 -7.14 -3.87
CA GLU A 673 68.31 -6.70 -5.28
C GLU A 673 67.29 -7.24 -6.33
N VAL A 674 66.84 -6.52 -7.41
CA VAL A 674 67.49 -5.72 -8.51
C VAL A 674 68.03 -6.62 -9.65
N PRO A 675 67.97 -6.28 -10.98
CA PRO A 675 67.44 -5.09 -11.72
C PRO A 675 66.10 -5.39 -12.48
N ASP A 676 65.66 -4.92 -13.67
CA ASP A 676 66.06 -4.06 -14.86
C ASP A 676 64.76 -3.39 -15.43
N ASP A 677 64.68 -2.22 -16.09
CA ASP A 677 65.14 -1.65 -17.40
C ASP A 677 64.13 -1.86 -18.60
N SER A 678 63.79 -0.91 -19.50
CA SER A 678 64.26 0.47 -19.75
C SER A 678 63.19 1.44 -20.34
N VAL A 679 63.24 2.71 -19.88
CA VAL A 679 63.40 4.00 -20.63
C VAL A 679 62.53 4.38 -21.85
N THR A 680 61.84 5.55 -21.76
CA THR A 680 61.54 6.62 -22.79
C THR A 680 60.32 7.51 -22.36
N VAL A 681 59.81 8.49 -23.13
CA VAL A 681 60.14 9.94 -22.99
C VAL A 681 58.87 10.86 -22.84
N LYS A 682 59.05 12.21 -22.90
CA LYS A 682 58.07 13.32 -23.05
C LYS A 682 58.52 14.22 -24.26
N PRO A 683 58.11 15.49 -24.53
CA PRO A 683 57.06 16.39 -23.95
C PRO A 683 56.23 17.24 -24.96
N ALA A 684 55.24 18.03 -24.48
CA ALA A 684 54.97 19.48 -24.81
C ALA A 684 53.61 20.00 -24.28
N THR A 685 53.41 21.32 -24.28
CA THR A 685 52.30 22.13 -23.66
C THR A 685 52.13 23.46 -24.47
N PRO A 686 51.42 24.57 -24.08
CA PRO A 686 50.33 24.85 -23.10
C PRO A 686 49.21 25.87 -23.54
N THR A 687 48.24 26.17 -22.63
CA THR A 687 47.49 27.47 -22.43
C THR A 687 46.52 28.01 -23.54
N THR A 688 45.56 28.94 -23.33
CA THR A 688 45.15 29.83 -22.19
C THR A 688 43.63 30.17 -22.21
N VAL A 689 43.11 30.87 -21.18
CA VAL A 689 41.74 31.47 -21.07
C VAL A 689 41.83 33.02 -21.11
N PRO A 690 40.76 33.80 -21.39
CA PRO A 690 40.16 34.63 -20.32
C PRO A 690 38.63 34.96 -20.45
N LYS A 691 38.11 35.73 -19.48
CA LYS A 691 36.78 36.39 -19.39
C LYS A 691 37.05 37.89 -19.04
N PRO A 692 36.16 38.90 -19.28
CA PRO A 692 35.16 39.28 -18.24
C PRO A 692 33.92 40.14 -18.68
N GLU A 693 33.07 40.44 -17.67
CA GLU A 693 32.35 41.72 -17.41
C GLU A 693 31.01 42.17 -18.06
N GLN A 694 30.49 43.31 -17.57
CA GLN A 694 29.07 43.71 -17.48
C GLN A 694 28.83 45.21 -17.74
N LYS A 695 27.61 45.61 -18.16
CA LYS A 695 26.76 46.63 -17.47
C LYS A 695 25.36 46.74 -18.07
N ALA A 696 24.48 47.53 -17.43
CA ALA A 696 23.03 47.57 -17.68
C ALA A 696 22.47 48.99 -17.80
N THR A 697 21.25 49.14 -18.36
CA THR A 697 20.31 50.21 -17.97
C THR A 697 18.84 49.76 -18.10
N GLN A 698 17.92 50.61 -17.66
CA GLN A 698 16.46 50.40 -17.45
C GLN A 698 15.67 50.66 -18.78
N LYS A 699 14.32 50.65 -18.89
CA LYS A 699 13.24 50.88 -17.92
C LYS A 699 11.83 50.49 -18.45
N GLU A 700 10.91 50.16 -17.53
CA GLU A 700 9.43 50.33 -17.55
C GLU A 700 8.43 49.51 -18.43
N ASP A 701 7.29 49.27 -17.77
CA ASP A 701 5.87 49.11 -18.15
C ASP A 701 5.21 47.86 -18.81
N GLN A 702 4.20 47.38 -18.06
CA GLN A 702 2.99 46.60 -18.42
C GLN A 702 1.78 47.59 -18.58
N PRO A 703 0.50 47.24 -18.88
CA PRO A 703 -0.18 45.92 -18.78
C PRO A 703 -1.30 45.58 -19.82
N SER A 704 -2.03 44.48 -19.55
CA SER A 704 -3.46 44.22 -19.90
C SER A 704 -3.80 43.73 -21.33
N SER A 705 -4.98 43.16 -21.68
CA SER A 705 -5.99 42.33 -20.95
C SER A 705 -7.13 41.83 -21.88
N LEU A 706 -7.88 40.79 -21.45
CA LEU A 706 -9.30 40.47 -21.75
C LEU A 706 -9.77 39.93 -23.13
N GLU A 707 -10.33 38.70 -23.08
CA GLU A 707 -11.60 38.16 -23.62
C GLU A 707 -12.20 38.53 -25.02
N LYS A 708 -12.80 37.49 -25.64
CA LYS A 708 -14.18 37.36 -26.25
C LYS A 708 -14.19 36.76 -27.67
N LEU A 709 -15.26 36.13 -28.18
CA LEU A 709 -16.30 35.19 -27.67
C LEU A 709 -17.17 34.78 -28.89
N LEU A 710 -17.64 33.52 -28.96
CA LEU A 710 -18.77 33.01 -29.78
C LEU A 710 -18.67 33.00 -31.33
N GLY A 711 -19.25 31.95 -31.94
CA GLY A 711 -19.95 32.05 -33.23
C GLY A 711 -19.85 30.84 -34.18
N GLY A 712 -21.00 30.33 -34.67
CA GLY A 712 -21.07 29.87 -36.08
C GLY A 712 -21.04 28.36 -36.39
N THR A 713 -21.93 27.60 -35.79
CA THR A 713 -22.43 26.27 -36.24
C THR A 713 -22.76 26.09 -37.75
N VAL A 714 -22.68 24.82 -38.21
CA VAL A 714 -23.67 24.05 -39.02
C VAL A 714 -23.45 23.78 -40.55
N VAL A 715 -23.05 22.53 -40.84
CA VAL A 715 -23.65 21.50 -41.75
C VAL A 715 -23.55 21.59 -43.30
N SER A 716 -23.52 20.38 -43.91
CA SER A 716 -23.82 19.97 -45.31
C SER A 716 -22.89 20.38 -46.46
N SER A 717 -22.74 19.59 -47.54
CA SER A 717 -22.79 18.12 -47.77
C SER A 717 -22.32 17.84 -49.23
N ASP A 718 -22.68 16.67 -49.78
CA ASP A 718 -22.82 16.37 -51.24
C ASP A 718 -21.55 16.08 -52.08
N SER A 719 -21.15 14.80 -52.03
CA SER A 719 -21.16 13.82 -53.15
C SER A 719 -20.67 14.15 -54.58
N GLU A 720 -19.86 13.20 -55.10
CA GLU A 720 -19.86 12.68 -56.51
C GLU A 720 -19.33 13.64 -57.63
N ASP A 721 -18.81 13.18 -58.79
CA ASP A 721 -18.74 11.83 -59.40
C ASP A 721 -17.44 11.59 -60.24
N ALA A 722 -17.35 10.41 -60.88
CA ALA A 722 -16.35 9.78 -61.76
C ALA A 722 -15.53 10.63 -62.79
N GLY A 723 -14.45 10.03 -63.36
CA GLY A 723 -13.58 10.71 -64.36
C GLY A 723 -12.66 9.89 -65.32
N ASP A 724 -12.14 8.72 -64.92
CA ASP A 724 -11.69 7.58 -65.78
C ASP A 724 -10.58 7.69 -66.90
N LYS A 725 -9.66 6.69 -66.90
CA LYS A 725 -8.87 6.07 -68.02
C LYS A 725 -7.59 6.66 -68.71
N LYS A 726 -6.56 5.78 -68.71
CA LYS A 726 -5.52 5.41 -69.75
C LYS A 726 -4.31 6.36 -69.99
N SER A 727 -3.07 5.88 -69.93
CA SER A 727 -2.47 4.80 -70.78
C SER A 727 -1.10 4.27 -70.25
N ASN A 728 -0.56 3.19 -70.84
CA ASN A 728 0.60 2.38 -70.37
C ASN A 728 1.10 1.45 -71.52
N PRO A 729 2.22 0.65 -71.43
CA PRO A 729 3.46 0.76 -70.65
C PRO A 729 4.65 1.21 -71.55
N PRO A 730 5.69 0.45 -72.07
CA PRO A 730 6.10 -0.97 -71.97
C PRO A 730 7.61 -1.25 -71.65
N THR A 731 7.98 -2.53 -71.43
CA THR A 731 9.21 -3.31 -71.83
C THR A 731 10.63 -2.69 -71.93
N GLU A 732 11.76 -3.39 -71.66
CA GLU A 732 12.13 -4.63 -70.91
C GLU A 732 13.68 -4.75 -70.87
N ASP A 733 14.29 -5.45 -69.89
CA ASP A 733 15.06 -6.72 -70.05
C ASP A 733 15.92 -7.10 -68.79
N LYS A 734 16.52 -8.30 -68.78
CA LYS A 734 17.32 -9.00 -67.71
C LYS A 734 18.82 -9.16 -68.13
N PRO A 735 19.77 -9.89 -67.45
CA PRO A 735 19.66 -10.91 -66.38
C PRO A 735 20.76 -10.94 -65.25
N GLU A 736 20.75 -12.00 -64.43
CA GLU A 736 21.84 -12.55 -63.57
C GLU A 736 22.93 -13.29 -64.42
N PRO A 737 24.09 -13.84 -63.92
CA PRO A 737 24.39 -14.32 -62.54
C PRO A 737 25.86 -14.25 -61.98
N GLU A 738 26.01 -14.77 -60.74
CA GLU A 738 27.14 -15.56 -60.16
C GLU A 738 28.42 -14.96 -59.47
N LYS A 739 29.16 -15.88 -58.83
CA LYS A 739 30.24 -15.77 -57.78
C LYS A 739 31.68 -15.81 -58.42
N PRO A 740 32.88 -15.88 -57.73
CA PRO A 740 33.20 -16.32 -56.34
C PRO A 740 34.46 -15.73 -55.60
N LYS A 741 34.85 -16.38 -54.46
CA LYS A 741 36.08 -16.26 -53.62
C LYS A 741 36.11 -15.07 -52.64
N GLU A 742 36.84 -15.09 -51.51
CA GLU A 742 37.94 -15.95 -51.00
C GLU A 742 37.75 -16.19 -49.46
N LYS A 743 37.87 -17.41 -48.89
CA LYS A 743 39.04 -18.01 -48.16
C LYS A 743 39.84 -17.03 -47.25
N ASP A 744 40.34 -17.41 -46.07
CA ASP A 744 40.24 -18.63 -45.23
C ASP A 744 40.40 -18.23 -43.75
N ASN A 745 39.78 -18.96 -42.82
CA ASN A 745 40.41 -19.50 -41.58
C ASN A 745 39.37 -20.16 -40.66
N ASN A 746 39.27 -21.48 -40.74
CA ASN A 746 38.74 -22.29 -39.65
C ASN A 746 39.81 -22.39 -38.54
N SER A 747 39.43 -22.34 -37.26
CA SER A 747 39.25 -23.57 -36.48
C SER A 747 38.98 -23.33 -34.99
N LEU A 748 38.02 -24.09 -34.47
CA LEU A 748 38.09 -24.82 -33.19
C LEU A 748 39.28 -24.54 -32.27
N LEU A 749 39.01 -24.11 -31.02
CA LEU A 749 39.79 -24.53 -29.85
C LEU A 749 38.91 -24.56 -28.58
N SER A 750 38.54 -25.79 -28.19
CA SER A 750 38.37 -26.29 -26.82
C SER A 750 37.55 -25.48 -25.78
N LEU A 751 36.38 -26.03 -25.42
CA LEU A 751 35.96 -26.07 -24.00
C LEU A 751 36.83 -27.12 -23.27
N ASP A 752 38.08 -26.77 -22.93
CA ASP A 752 38.92 -27.57 -22.02
C ASP A 752 39.95 -26.66 -21.35
N ASN A 753 39.59 -26.10 -20.19
CA ASN A 753 40.46 -25.75 -19.04
C ASN A 753 39.69 -24.90 -18.01
N LEU A 754 38.63 -25.48 -17.43
CA LEU A 754 38.10 -25.05 -16.13
C LEU A 754 37.95 -26.26 -15.19
N THR A 755 38.98 -27.12 -15.21
CA THR A 755 39.19 -28.21 -14.28
C THR A 755 39.46 -27.67 -12.87
N PHE A 756 38.39 -27.46 -12.10
CA PHE A 756 38.49 -27.43 -10.64
C PHE A 756 38.85 -28.84 -10.16
N ASP A 757 40.12 -29.04 -9.82
CA ASP A 757 40.64 -30.31 -9.31
C ASP A 757 40.00 -30.65 -7.95
N GLN A 758 38.90 -31.41 -7.97
CA GLN A 758 38.26 -31.94 -6.76
C GLN A 758 39.08 -33.09 -6.18
N LYS A 759 40.18 -32.75 -5.52
CA LYS A 759 40.86 -33.66 -4.59
C LYS A 759 40.14 -33.62 -3.23
N PRO A 760 39.63 -34.75 -2.71
CA PRO A 760 38.91 -34.76 -1.44
C PRO A 760 39.89 -34.61 -0.28
N GLU A 761 39.79 -33.52 0.49
CA GLU A 761 40.32 -33.49 1.85
C GLU A 761 39.37 -34.24 2.79
N GLU A 762 39.91 -35.18 3.56
CA GLU A 762 39.15 -35.98 4.53
C GLU A 762 38.65 -35.12 5.70
N PRO A 763 37.49 -35.48 6.31
CA PRO A 763 36.92 -34.69 7.39
C PRO A 763 37.80 -34.71 8.65
N ARG A 764 38.41 -33.57 8.99
CA ARG A 764 39.05 -33.38 10.29
C ARG A 764 38.00 -33.56 11.39
N GLY A 765 38.18 -34.61 12.19
CA GLY A 765 37.12 -35.18 13.01
C GLY A 765 36.54 -34.24 14.08
N VAL A 766 35.25 -34.41 14.33
CA VAL A 766 34.55 -33.79 15.46
C VAL A 766 35.09 -34.40 16.77
N VAL A 767 35.92 -33.64 17.49
CA VAL A 767 36.36 -34.02 18.84
C VAL A 767 35.22 -33.74 19.82
N THR A 768 34.43 -34.76 20.11
CA THR A 768 33.42 -34.74 21.17
C THR A 768 34.10 -34.81 22.55
N PRO A 769 33.80 -33.90 23.48
CA PRO A 769 34.09 -34.11 24.89
C PRO A 769 33.17 -35.22 25.44
N PRO A 770 33.70 -36.28 26.08
CA PRO A 770 32.87 -37.38 26.55
C PRO A 770 32.11 -37.05 27.85
N LEU A 771 30.86 -37.50 27.94
CA LEU A 771 30.12 -37.62 29.20
C LEU A 771 30.38 -39.01 29.79
N GLY A 772 31.00 -39.11 30.98
CA GLY A 772 31.29 -40.42 31.57
C GLY A 772 31.88 -40.46 32.99
N VAL A 773 30.99 -40.52 33.99
CA VAL A 773 31.12 -41.31 35.25
C VAL A 773 32.21 -40.91 36.30
N ASN A 774 31.71 -40.56 37.51
CA ASN A 774 32.16 -40.83 38.90
C ASN A 774 33.67 -41.09 39.19
N ASN A 775 34.26 -40.68 40.32
CA ASN A 775 33.72 -40.68 41.69
C ASN A 775 34.69 -40.01 42.70
N SER A 776 34.20 -39.46 43.83
CA SER A 776 34.85 -39.38 45.18
C SER A 776 34.37 -38.17 46.03
N ASN A 777 34.68 -38.18 47.34
CA ASN A 777 33.97 -37.41 48.38
C ASN A 777 34.82 -36.31 49.07
N ASN A 778 34.07 -35.45 49.80
CA ASN A 778 34.41 -34.69 51.02
C ASN A 778 34.71 -33.17 50.97
N LYS A 779 33.86 -32.50 51.76
CA LYS A 779 33.98 -31.22 52.52
C LYS A 779 35.36 -30.96 53.18
N PRO A 780 35.59 -29.74 53.74
CA PRO A 780 34.99 -28.43 53.45
C PRO A 780 36.04 -27.29 53.32
N ILE A 781 35.59 -26.04 53.12
CA ILE A 781 36.36 -24.82 53.46
C ILE A 781 35.50 -23.98 54.44
N PRO A 782 36.09 -23.31 55.47
CA PRO A 782 35.32 -22.67 56.54
C PRO A 782 34.65 -21.34 56.15
N GLN A 783 33.74 -20.88 57.01
CA GLN A 783 33.31 -19.48 57.06
C GLN A 783 34.40 -18.61 57.69
N ASP A 784 34.50 -17.36 57.25
CA ASP A 784 34.89 -16.24 58.12
C ASP A 784 33.83 -15.13 57.99
N THR A 785 33.69 -14.31 59.02
CA THR A 785 32.54 -13.43 59.24
C THR A 785 32.94 -12.03 59.66
N THR A 786 32.73 -11.05 58.77
CA THR A 786 32.64 -9.63 59.18
C THR A 786 31.41 -8.97 58.56
N LYS A 787 30.65 -8.26 59.40
CA LYS A 787 29.49 -7.47 58.99
C LYS A 787 29.96 -6.17 58.32
N ASN A 788 29.32 -5.79 57.22
CA ASN A 788 28.85 -4.43 57.01
C ASN A 788 27.73 -4.43 55.95
N GLY A 789 26.74 -3.54 56.11
CA GLY A 789 25.49 -3.63 55.37
C GLY A 789 25.56 -3.03 53.97
N ALA A 790 25.44 -3.87 52.94
CA ALA A 790 25.00 -3.41 51.63
C ALA A 790 23.49 -3.09 51.68
N PRO A 791 23.02 -1.94 51.14
CA PRO A 791 21.60 -1.64 51.10
C PRO A 791 20.86 -2.61 50.19
N LYS A 792 19.65 -3.03 50.58
CA LYS A 792 18.75 -3.75 49.68
C LYS A 792 18.45 -2.86 48.46
N LEU A 793 18.82 -3.29 47.26
CA LEU A 793 18.36 -2.64 46.04
C LEU A 793 16.83 -2.77 45.96
N SER A 794 16.14 -1.63 45.85
CA SER A 794 14.70 -1.61 45.61
C SER A 794 14.42 -1.99 44.16
N SER A 795 13.49 -2.92 43.95
CA SER A 795 13.12 -3.45 42.63
C SER A 795 12.37 -2.46 41.72
N THR A 796 12.21 -1.21 42.16
CA THR A 796 11.47 -0.14 41.48
C THR A 796 12.35 0.90 40.78
N ALA A 797 13.68 0.76 40.80
CA ALA A 797 14.59 1.65 40.08
C ALA A 797 14.73 1.24 38.60
N LEU A 798 14.00 1.92 37.71
CA LEU A 798 14.21 1.82 36.26
C LEU A 798 15.63 2.27 35.89
N ILE A 799 16.45 1.35 35.37
CA ILE A 799 17.81 1.64 34.93
C ILE A 799 17.79 2.17 33.49
N ASP A 800 18.13 3.44 33.31
CA ASP A 800 18.35 4.03 31.99
C ASP A 800 19.59 3.39 31.34
N THR A 801 19.36 2.50 30.37
CA THR A 801 20.41 1.80 29.61
C THR A 801 20.96 2.64 28.46
N ASP A 802 20.33 3.75 28.08
CA ASP A 802 20.87 4.71 27.10
C ASP A 802 21.96 5.60 27.73
N ASN A 803 21.84 5.93 29.03
CA ASN A 803 22.76 6.81 29.78
C ASN A 803 23.51 6.13 30.94
N TYR A 804 23.63 4.79 30.96
CA TYR A 804 24.33 4.12 32.06
C TYR A 804 25.85 4.43 32.05
N VAL A 805 26.28 5.30 32.96
CA VAL A 805 27.69 5.68 33.13
C VAL A 805 28.34 4.77 34.19
N PHE A 806 29.17 3.84 33.73
CA PHE A 806 30.07 3.07 34.60
C PHE A 806 31.05 3.97 35.34
N SER A 807 31.57 3.51 36.48
CA SER A 807 32.60 4.22 37.26
C SER A 807 33.84 4.54 36.42
N SER A 808 34.54 5.61 36.80
CA SER A 808 35.67 6.22 36.06
C SER A 808 36.72 5.21 35.60
N ASP A 809 36.99 4.21 36.42
CA ASP A 809 38.13 3.32 36.26
C ASP A 809 37.89 2.28 35.16
N ALA A 810 36.62 1.99 34.83
CA ALA A 810 36.24 1.16 33.69
C ALA A 810 36.40 1.88 32.33
N LEU A 811 36.36 3.22 32.31
CA LEU A 811 36.34 4.00 31.06
C LEU A 811 37.67 3.94 30.29
N ARG A 812 38.79 3.55 30.91
CA ARG A 812 40.12 3.53 30.28
C ARG A 812 40.34 2.42 29.24
N LYS A 813 39.41 1.46 29.05
CA LYS A 813 39.58 0.35 28.07
C LYS A 813 38.43 0.09 27.10
N VAL A 814 37.34 0.86 27.09
CA VAL A 814 36.23 0.67 26.13
C VAL A 814 36.31 1.67 24.96
N LYS A 815 37.20 1.43 24.00
CA LYS A 815 37.06 2.03 22.67
C LYS A 815 35.80 1.45 22.01
N LYS A 816 34.71 2.23 21.89
CA LYS A 816 33.55 1.86 21.07
C LYS A 816 34.02 1.51 19.65
N ARG A 817 34.02 0.22 19.30
CA ARG A 817 34.32 -0.24 17.94
C ARG A 817 33.15 0.14 17.04
N LYS A 818 33.21 1.34 16.43
CA LYS A 818 32.35 1.71 15.30
C LYS A 818 32.40 0.58 14.26
N SER A 819 31.23 0.13 13.80
CA SER A 819 31.10 -0.93 12.78
C SER A 819 31.89 -0.58 11.52
N TYR A 820 32.29 -1.59 10.74
CA TYR A 820 32.96 -1.39 9.45
C TYR A 820 32.13 -0.48 8.51
N LEU A 821 30.80 -0.66 8.49
CA LEU A 821 29.86 0.20 7.77
C LEU A 821 29.93 1.66 8.21
N VAL A 822 30.06 1.93 9.52
CA VAL A 822 30.17 3.28 10.06
C VAL A 822 31.51 3.92 9.69
N LYS A 823 32.61 3.14 9.62
CA LYS A 823 33.89 3.65 9.11
C LYS A 823 33.82 4.01 7.62
N TYR A 824 33.19 3.16 6.81
CA TYR A 824 33.03 3.38 5.37
C TYR A 824 32.16 4.61 5.07
N ARG A 825 31.07 4.81 5.83
CA ARG A 825 30.18 5.99 5.68
C ARG A 825 30.84 7.31 6.11
N LEU A 826 31.73 7.30 7.11
CA LEU A 826 32.46 8.49 7.56
C LEU A 826 33.48 9.05 6.53
N GLN A 827 33.71 8.36 5.41
CA GLN A 827 34.51 8.89 4.29
C GLN A 827 33.67 9.62 3.24
N ARG A 828 32.37 9.84 3.48
CA ARG A 828 31.41 10.50 2.58
C ARG A 828 30.74 11.74 3.18
N GLU A 829 31.40 12.43 4.10
CA GLU A 829 30.79 13.56 4.84
C GLU A 829 30.63 14.83 4.00
N GLU A 830 29.60 14.87 3.16
CA GLU A 830 28.82 16.09 2.90
C GLU A 830 27.34 15.73 2.74
N LYS A 831 26.47 16.15 3.69
CA LYS A 831 25.03 15.84 3.67
C LYS A 831 24.26 16.81 2.76
N THR A 832 24.62 16.84 1.48
CA THR A 832 23.95 17.70 0.48
C THR A 832 22.61 17.10 0.06
N VAL A 833 21.50 17.62 0.63
CA VAL A 833 20.16 17.40 0.06
C VAL A 833 20.06 18.17 -1.25
N SER A 834 19.93 17.44 -2.36
CA SER A 834 19.88 17.98 -3.71
C SER A 834 18.45 18.05 -4.24
N GLY A 835 18.11 19.14 -4.95
CA GLY A 835 16.81 19.36 -5.57
C GLY A 835 16.33 20.81 -5.43
N PRO A 836 15.06 21.11 -5.77
CA PRO A 836 14.04 20.16 -6.20
C PRO A 836 14.21 19.71 -7.66
N ASN A 837 14.30 18.40 -7.86
CA ASN A 837 14.34 17.76 -9.18
C ASN A 837 12.90 17.47 -9.65
N LYS A 838 12.67 17.33 -10.96
CA LYS A 838 11.36 16.92 -11.51
C LYS A 838 11.21 15.40 -11.48
N TYR A 839 10.01 14.87 -11.26
CA TYR A 839 9.73 13.45 -11.49
C TYR A 839 9.74 13.14 -13.00
N GLU A 840 10.42 12.05 -13.35
CA GLU A 840 10.41 11.45 -14.68
C GLU A 840 9.97 9.97 -14.52
N PRO A 841 9.06 9.44 -15.37
CA PRO A 841 8.57 8.07 -15.22
C PRO A 841 9.66 7.01 -15.30
N LEU A 842 9.98 6.39 -14.16
CA LEU A 842 10.95 5.30 -14.07
C LEU A 842 10.23 3.95 -14.19
N PHE A 843 10.30 3.35 -15.37
CA PHE A 843 9.66 2.07 -15.67
C PHE A 843 10.38 0.89 -15.02
N ARG A 844 9.60 -0.03 -14.45
CA ARG A 844 10.05 -1.30 -13.85
C ARG A 844 9.04 -2.40 -14.13
N ILE A 845 9.48 -3.66 -14.11
CA ILE A 845 8.54 -4.79 -14.07
C ILE A 845 7.84 -4.79 -12.71
N ASN A 846 6.52 -4.70 -12.69
CA ASN A 846 5.71 -4.66 -11.47
C ASN A 846 5.16 -6.05 -11.09
N SER A 847 4.80 -6.87 -12.08
CA SER A 847 4.34 -8.23 -11.86
C SER A 847 4.58 -9.15 -13.05
N GLY A 848 4.56 -10.45 -12.80
CA GLY A 848 4.70 -11.47 -13.82
C GLY A 848 4.10 -12.81 -13.40
N GLY A 849 3.90 -13.68 -14.38
CA GLY A 849 3.41 -15.05 -14.16
C GLY A 849 3.67 -15.94 -15.36
N MET A 850 3.79 -17.24 -15.09
CA MET A 850 3.75 -18.29 -16.11
C MET A 850 2.74 -19.34 -15.65
N GLU A 851 1.75 -19.60 -16.48
CA GLU A 851 0.65 -20.53 -16.22
C GLU A 851 0.69 -21.65 -17.26
N MET A 852 0.45 -22.90 -16.82
CA MET A 852 0.13 -23.99 -17.73
C MET A 852 -1.33 -23.82 -18.16
N VAL A 853 -1.53 -23.57 -19.44
CA VAL A 853 -2.82 -23.28 -20.06
C VAL A 853 -3.09 -24.36 -21.10
N VAL A 854 -4.34 -24.44 -21.49
CA VAL A 854 -5.08 -25.67 -21.74
C VAL A 854 -6.29 -25.06 -22.45
N ASP A 855 -6.37 -25.08 -23.80
CA ASP A 855 -7.35 -24.37 -24.68
C ASP A 855 -8.19 -25.39 -25.49
N PRO A 856 -9.53 -25.24 -25.59
CA PRO A 856 -10.45 -26.33 -25.93
C PRO A 856 -10.71 -26.44 -27.44
N LEU A 857 -10.02 -25.58 -28.21
CA LEU A 857 -10.05 -25.50 -29.65
C LEU A 857 -8.63 -25.70 -30.21
N VAL A 858 -7.63 -25.21 -29.48
CA VAL A 858 -6.20 -25.41 -29.73
C VAL A 858 -5.72 -26.64 -28.93
N ASP A 859 -4.96 -26.47 -27.84
CA ASP A 859 -4.60 -27.53 -26.90
C ASP A 859 -3.84 -27.01 -25.65
N PHE A 860 -3.14 -27.89 -24.91
CA PHE A 860 -2.15 -27.52 -23.90
C PHE A 860 -1.02 -26.60 -24.43
N GLY A 861 -0.66 -25.59 -23.63
CA GLY A 861 0.41 -24.64 -23.88
C GLY A 861 0.87 -23.86 -22.65
N LEU A 862 1.77 -22.91 -22.85
CA LEU A 862 2.30 -22.03 -21.81
C LEU A 862 1.83 -20.60 -22.03
N ASN A 863 1.21 -20.01 -21.01
CA ASN A 863 0.86 -18.59 -20.97
C ASN A 863 1.86 -17.83 -20.10
N VAL A 864 2.63 -16.94 -20.71
CA VAL A 864 3.54 -16.01 -20.03
C VAL A 864 2.91 -14.63 -20.03
N GLN A 865 2.84 -14.00 -18.84
CA GLN A 865 2.34 -12.64 -18.71
C GLN A 865 3.29 -11.77 -17.89
N PHE A 866 3.47 -10.53 -18.32
CA PHE A 866 4.28 -9.52 -17.64
C PHE A 866 3.56 -8.17 -17.61
N GLN A 867 3.83 -7.39 -16.56
CA GLN A 867 3.39 -6.01 -16.44
C GLN A 867 4.57 -5.11 -16.09
N VAL A 868 4.73 -4.03 -16.85
CA VAL A 868 5.69 -2.95 -16.59
C VAL A 868 4.91 -1.69 -16.23
N THR A 869 5.31 -1.00 -15.17
CA THR A 869 4.68 0.27 -14.75
C THR A 869 5.73 1.30 -14.40
N ASP A 870 5.35 2.59 -14.37
CA ASP A 870 6.10 3.59 -13.63
C ASP A 870 5.89 3.43 -12.10
N LEU A 871 6.50 4.29 -11.28
CA LEU A 871 6.40 4.22 -9.82
C LEU A 871 5.03 4.62 -9.25
N LEU A 872 4.21 5.35 -10.00
CA LEU A 872 2.86 5.75 -9.56
C LEU A 872 1.74 4.83 -10.09
N GLU A 873 2.08 3.88 -10.97
CA GLU A 873 1.13 3.08 -11.77
C GLU A 873 0.20 3.94 -12.67
N ASP A 874 0.61 5.18 -12.99
CA ASP A 874 -0.07 6.09 -13.93
C ASP A 874 0.10 5.66 -15.39
N HIS A 875 1.20 4.97 -15.69
CA HIS A 875 1.50 4.33 -16.96
C HIS A 875 1.68 2.82 -16.75
N ARG A 876 0.91 1.99 -17.46
CA ARG A 876 1.03 0.53 -17.39
C ARG A 876 1.14 -0.07 -18.79
N PHE A 877 2.10 -0.98 -18.98
CA PHE A 877 2.22 -1.84 -20.14
C PHE A 877 1.96 -3.28 -19.68
N ILE A 878 1.08 -4.00 -20.37
CA ILE A 878 0.73 -5.39 -20.09
C ILE A 878 1.02 -6.19 -21.36
N GLY A 879 1.87 -7.21 -21.24
CA GLY A 879 2.16 -8.15 -22.31
C GLY A 879 1.74 -9.57 -21.90
N THR A 880 0.99 -10.24 -22.77
CA THR A 880 0.55 -11.63 -22.58
C THR A 880 0.87 -12.43 -23.82
N VAL A 881 1.49 -13.59 -23.68
CA VAL A 881 1.81 -14.51 -24.78
C VAL A 881 1.44 -15.93 -24.36
N PHE A 882 0.51 -16.54 -25.08
CA PHE A 882 0.20 -17.96 -25.01
C PHE A 882 0.76 -18.67 -26.25
N SER A 883 1.35 -19.84 -26.08
CA SER A 883 1.76 -20.72 -27.17
C SER A 883 1.55 -22.18 -26.78
N THR A 884 1.07 -22.99 -27.73
CA THR A 884 1.21 -24.45 -27.67
C THR A 884 2.68 -24.87 -27.63
N LEU A 885 2.96 -26.09 -27.16
CA LEU A 885 4.33 -26.60 -27.02
C LEU A 885 5.05 -26.87 -28.34
N ASP A 886 4.30 -27.09 -29.43
CA ASP A 886 4.79 -27.25 -30.80
C ASP A 886 5.04 -25.90 -31.52
N LEU A 887 4.64 -24.79 -30.90
CA LEU A 887 4.68 -23.42 -31.43
C LEU A 887 3.86 -23.19 -32.71
N THR A 888 2.94 -24.09 -33.09
CA THR A 888 2.11 -23.91 -34.30
C THR A 888 1.03 -22.85 -34.11
N SER A 889 0.51 -22.76 -32.88
CA SER A 889 -0.71 -22.03 -32.51
C SER A 889 -0.50 -21.24 -31.22
N GLY A 890 -1.14 -20.09 -31.10
CA GLY A 890 -0.91 -19.20 -29.97
C GLY A 890 -1.57 -17.84 -30.08
N GLU A 891 -1.45 -17.09 -29.00
CA GLU A 891 -2.06 -15.77 -28.83
C GLU A 891 -1.03 -14.79 -28.28
N MET A 892 -1.09 -13.54 -28.71
CA MET A 892 -0.36 -12.47 -28.05
C MET A 892 -1.20 -11.21 -27.90
N SER A 893 -0.97 -10.49 -26.80
CA SER A 893 -1.51 -9.15 -26.61
C SER A 893 -0.46 -8.21 -26.02
N ALA A 894 -0.54 -6.96 -26.46
CA ALA A 894 0.19 -5.83 -25.90
C ALA A 894 -0.81 -4.71 -25.63
N GLU A 895 -0.98 -4.34 -24.36
CA GLU A 895 -1.91 -3.31 -23.91
C GLU A 895 -1.14 -2.22 -23.15
N TYR A 896 -1.34 -0.96 -23.55
CA TYR A 896 -0.87 0.22 -22.83
C TYR A 896 -2.08 0.93 -22.19
N GLN A 897 -1.96 1.27 -20.91
CA GLN A 897 -2.95 2.01 -20.14
C GLN A 897 -2.34 3.30 -19.58
N TYR A 898 -3.10 4.39 -19.67
CA TYR A 898 -2.76 5.70 -19.11
C TYR A 898 -3.85 6.15 -18.13
N LEU A 899 -3.51 6.15 -16.84
CA LEU A 899 -4.43 6.27 -15.70
C LEU A 899 -4.25 7.57 -14.90
N LYS A 900 -3.39 8.49 -15.37
CA LYS A 900 -3.07 9.76 -14.68
C LYS A 900 -4.26 10.74 -14.58
N ARG A 901 -5.37 10.48 -15.27
CA ARG A 901 -6.50 11.40 -15.45
C ARG A 901 -7.81 10.80 -14.95
N PHE A 902 -8.84 11.65 -14.87
CA PHE A 902 -10.20 11.25 -14.47
C PHE A 902 -10.88 10.29 -15.46
N VAL A 903 -10.41 10.27 -16.72
CA VAL A 903 -10.78 9.30 -17.75
C VAL A 903 -9.53 8.47 -18.03
N ASP A 904 -9.66 7.16 -17.95
CA ASP A 904 -8.61 6.22 -18.30
C ASP A 904 -8.57 6.03 -19.82
N PHE A 905 -7.38 5.92 -20.39
CA PHE A 905 -7.19 5.62 -21.81
C PHE A 905 -6.42 4.31 -21.97
N ASN A 906 -6.79 3.47 -22.93
CA ASN A 906 -6.01 2.30 -23.31
C ASN A 906 -5.82 2.19 -24.84
N LEU A 907 -4.74 1.52 -25.21
CA LEU A 907 -4.46 1.07 -26.58
C LEU A 907 -4.06 -0.40 -26.49
N LYS A 908 -4.71 -1.25 -27.27
CA LYS A 908 -4.52 -2.71 -27.23
C LYS A 908 -4.35 -3.28 -28.62
N TYR A 909 -3.27 -4.03 -28.80
CA TYR A 909 -3.12 -4.97 -29.89
C TYR A 909 -3.36 -6.39 -29.36
N TYR A 910 -4.14 -7.18 -30.09
CA TYR A 910 -4.36 -8.60 -29.85
C TYR A 910 -4.18 -9.38 -31.15
N ARG A 911 -3.63 -10.59 -31.05
CA ARG A 911 -3.52 -11.54 -32.16
C ARG A 911 -3.80 -12.95 -31.68
N ARG A 912 -4.62 -13.69 -32.43
CA ARG A 912 -4.86 -15.13 -32.29
C ARG A 912 -4.39 -15.84 -33.56
N VAL A 913 -3.73 -16.99 -33.41
CA VAL A 913 -3.35 -17.88 -34.50
C VAL A 913 -3.71 -19.31 -34.09
N ILE A 914 -4.60 -19.94 -34.84
CA ILE A 914 -5.03 -21.32 -34.62
C ILE A 914 -4.62 -22.11 -35.86
N THR A 915 -4.04 -23.28 -35.63
CA THR A 915 -3.83 -24.32 -36.64
C THR A 915 -4.72 -25.49 -36.26
N LYS A 916 -5.42 -26.06 -37.23
CA LYS A 916 -6.20 -27.29 -37.07
C LYS A 916 -5.82 -28.25 -38.20
N ASP A 917 -5.41 -29.45 -37.83
CA ASP A 917 -5.06 -30.52 -38.76
C ASP A 917 -6.36 -31.16 -39.28
N VAL A 918 -6.56 -31.20 -40.59
CA VAL A 918 -7.77 -31.78 -41.18
C VAL A 918 -7.49 -33.18 -41.70
N THR A 919 -7.98 -34.17 -40.96
CA THR A 919 -7.87 -35.61 -41.27
C THR A 919 -8.73 -35.98 -42.48
N SER A 920 -8.17 -35.86 -43.68
CA SER A 920 -8.79 -36.30 -44.94
C SER A 920 -7.97 -37.42 -45.62
N VAL A 921 -8.36 -37.83 -46.82
CA VAL A 921 -7.62 -38.79 -47.68
C VAL A 921 -6.19 -38.29 -48.01
N GLN A 922 -5.93 -36.98 -47.90
CA GLN A 922 -4.61 -36.37 -47.89
C GLN A 922 -4.57 -35.32 -46.77
N PRO A 923 -3.95 -35.61 -45.60
CA PRO A 923 -3.90 -34.67 -44.48
C PRO A 923 -3.31 -33.31 -44.87
N TYR A 924 -3.91 -32.24 -44.35
CA TYR A 924 -3.47 -30.86 -44.57
C TYR A 924 -3.92 -29.95 -43.42
N ASP A 925 -3.21 -28.84 -43.25
CA ASP A 925 -3.45 -27.91 -42.16
C ASP A 925 -4.40 -26.78 -42.62
N GLN A 926 -5.33 -26.38 -41.75
CA GLN A 926 -6.05 -25.11 -41.85
C GLN A 926 -5.46 -24.12 -40.84
N LYS A 927 -5.20 -22.87 -41.26
CA LYS A 927 -4.61 -21.85 -40.38
C LYS A 927 -5.43 -20.56 -40.32
N TYR A 928 -6.14 -20.41 -39.20
CA TYR A 928 -6.96 -19.25 -38.87
C TYR A 928 -6.14 -18.19 -38.13
N LYS A 929 -6.31 -16.92 -38.49
CA LYS A 929 -5.60 -15.78 -37.90
C LYS A 929 -6.59 -14.66 -37.62
N LEU A 930 -6.43 -13.99 -36.48
CA LEU A 930 -7.10 -12.75 -36.15
C LEU A 930 -6.06 -11.75 -35.65
N ASN A 931 -6.10 -10.51 -36.15
CA ASN A 931 -5.40 -9.37 -35.57
C ASN A 931 -6.45 -8.31 -35.20
N ARG A 932 -6.38 -7.74 -34.00
CA ARG A 932 -7.28 -6.68 -33.53
C ARG A 932 -6.47 -5.52 -32.97
N PHE A 933 -6.81 -4.31 -33.42
CA PHE A 933 -6.39 -3.06 -32.82
C PHE A 933 -7.59 -2.40 -32.15
N GLN A 934 -7.46 -2.03 -30.87
CA GLN A 934 -8.54 -1.49 -30.06
C GLN A 934 -8.04 -0.25 -29.30
N ALA A 935 -8.87 0.80 -29.25
CA ALA A 935 -8.56 2.05 -28.56
C ALA A 935 -9.69 2.39 -27.58
N GLY A 936 -9.45 2.18 -26.29
CA GLY A 936 -10.46 2.29 -25.24
C GLY A 936 -10.40 3.60 -24.45
N VAL A 937 -11.57 4.08 -24.06
CA VAL A 937 -11.76 5.08 -23.01
C VAL A 937 -12.62 4.50 -21.88
N ALA A 938 -12.24 4.72 -20.63
CA ALA A 938 -13.02 4.28 -19.47
C ALA A 938 -13.29 5.40 -18.46
N LEU A 939 -14.51 5.39 -17.91
CA LEU A 939 -15.02 6.39 -16.99
C LEU A 939 -15.38 5.72 -15.64
N PRO A 940 -14.52 5.83 -14.62
CA PRO A 940 -14.77 5.28 -13.30
C PRO A 940 -15.69 6.19 -12.47
N PHE A 941 -16.98 5.85 -12.39
CA PHE A 941 -17.95 6.57 -11.56
C PHE A 941 -17.76 6.31 -10.06
N THR A 942 -17.30 5.10 -9.71
CA THR A 942 -16.92 4.74 -8.34
C THR A 942 -15.69 3.84 -8.38
N ARG A 943 -14.97 3.73 -7.25
CA ARG A 943 -13.87 2.77 -7.09
C ARG A 943 -14.25 1.31 -7.36
N TYR A 944 -15.55 0.98 -7.37
CA TYR A 944 -16.09 -0.35 -7.64
C TYR A 944 -16.90 -0.40 -8.95
N SER A 945 -16.92 0.66 -9.78
CA SER A 945 -17.80 0.72 -10.96
C SER A 945 -17.28 1.66 -12.06
N ARG A 946 -17.07 1.11 -13.27
CA ARG A 946 -16.74 1.87 -14.49
C ARG A 946 -17.64 1.50 -15.67
N VAL A 947 -17.71 2.38 -16.66
CA VAL A 947 -18.10 2.05 -18.04
C VAL A 947 -16.91 2.33 -18.95
N SER A 948 -16.70 1.48 -19.95
CA SER A 948 -15.73 1.70 -21.03
C SER A 948 -16.37 1.58 -22.40
N LEU A 949 -15.84 2.36 -23.35
CA LEU A 949 -16.14 2.27 -24.78
C LEU A 949 -14.82 2.11 -25.52
N SER A 950 -14.72 1.06 -26.32
CA SER A 950 -13.48 0.64 -26.98
C SER A 950 -13.75 0.28 -28.44
N PRO A 951 -13.81 1.27 -29.36
CA PRO A 951 -13.77 1.01 -30.81
C PRO A 951 -12.55 0.16 -31.19
N PHE A 952 -12.74 -0.69 -32.20
CA PHE A 952 -11.72 -1.57 -32.73
C PHE A 952 -11.82 -1.76 -34.24
N TYR A 953 -10.72 -2.22 -34.82
CA TYR A 953 -10.61 -2.77 -36.17
C TYR A 953 -9.97 -4.15 -36.05
N THR A 954 -10.59 -5.15 -36.69
CA THR A 954 -10.19 -6.56 -36.61
C THR A 954 -10.06 -7.13 -38.02
N THR A 955 -8.87 -7.62 -38.37
CA THR A 955 -8.62 -8.36 -39.61
C THR A 955 -8.67 -9.86 -39.29
N THR A 956 -9.47 -10.66 -39.98
CA THR A 956 -9.35 -12.13 -39.95
C THR A 956 -8.79 -12.66 -41.25
N ARG A 957 -8.08 -13.79 -41.16
CA ARG A 957 -7.58 -14.52 -42.33
C ARG A 957 -7.67 -16.02 -42.12
N PHE A 958 -8.28 -16.69 -43.08
CA PHE A 958 -8.23 -18.12 -43.27
C PHE A 958 -7.15 -18.48 -44.32
N LEU A 959 -6.52 -19.64 -44.14
CA LEU A 959 -5.55 -20.21 -45.07
C LEU A 959 -5.75 -21.71 -45.15
N ASP A 960 -5.99 -22.21 -46.36
CA ASP A 960 -5.92 -23.63 -46.67
C ASP A 960 -4.48 -23.98 -47.10
N LEU A 961 -3.80 -24.88 -46.38
CA LEU A 961 -2.37 -25.20 -46.59
C LEU A 961 -2.11 -26.51 -47.34
N LYS A 962 -3.09 -27.00 -48.11
CA LYS A 962 -2.96 -28.20 -48.97
C LYS A 962 -1.69 -28.25 -49.83
N PRO A 963 -0.99 -29.39 -49.90
CA PRO A 963 0.12 -29.60 -50.83
C PRO A 963 -0.21 -29.32 -52.31
N ALA A 964 -1.47 -29.50 -52.74
CA ALA A 964 -1.92 -29.20 -54.10
C ALA A 964 -1.78 -27.72 -54.48
N LYS A 965 -1.76 -26.81 -53.50
CA LYS A 965 -1.61 -25.35 -53.69
C LYS A 965 -0.28 -24.94 -54.33
N PHE A 966 0.76 -25.75 -54.14
CA PHE A 966 2.06 -25.58 -54.82
C PHE A 966 2.03 -25.93 -56.32
N LEU A 967 1.02 -26.70 -56.77
CA LEU A 967 0.87 -27.15 -58.16
C LEU A 967 -0.24 -26.38 -58.90
N ASN A 968 -1.28 -25.93 -58.21
CA ASN A 968 -2.32 -25.06 -58.76
C ASN A 968 -2.85 -24.10 -57.68
N PRO A 969 -2.51 -22.79 -57.74
CA PRO A 969 -2.99 -21.79 -56.78
C PRO A 969 -4.52 -21.61 -56.75
N SER A 970 -5.23 -21.97 -57.82
CA SER A 970 -6.70 -21.85 -57.91
C SER A 970 -7.47 -22.94 -57.14
N VAL A 971 -6.80 -23.69 -56.26
CA VAL A 971 -7.36 -24.82 -55.48
C VAL A 971 -7.47 -24.49 -53.98
N SER A 972 -7.18 -23.26 -53.56
CA SER A 972 -7.32 -22.83 -52.15
C SER A 972 -8.32 -21.69 -52.00
N ASN A 973 -9.33 -21.90 -51.15
CA ASN A 973 -10.24 -20.86 -50.68
C ASN A 973 -9.58 -20.08 -49.52
N ASP A 974 -8.58 -19.25 -49.80
CA ASP A 974 -8.02 -18.33 -48.79
C ASP A 974 -8.94 -17.11 -48.66
N THR A 975 -9.49 -16.87 -47.46
CA THR A 975 -10.30 -15.68 -47.16
C THR A 975 -9.51 -14.69 -46.30
N ASP A 976 -9.52 -13.41 -46.67
CA ASP A 976 -9.24 -12.28 -45.77
C ASP A 976 -10.57 -11.53 -45.52
N ARG A 977 -10.81 -11.03 -44.31
CA ARG A 977 -12.01 -10.22 -43.98
C ARG A 977 -11.71 -9.15 -42.94
N ASP A 978 -12.34 -7.99 -43.07
CA ASP A 978 -12.19 -6.84 -42.17
C ASP A 978 -13.48 -6.49 -41.43
N TYR A 979 -13.35 -6.27 -40.12
CA TYR A 979 -14.45 -5.87 -39.24
C TYR A 979 -14.11 -4.57 -38.52
N ILE A 980 -15.01 -3.59 -38.61
CA ILE A 980 -15.00 -2.36 -37.80
C ILE A 980 -16.04 -2.52 -36.70
N GLY A 981 -15.70 -2.17 -35.47
CA GLY A 981 -16.59 -2.45 -34.34
C GLY A 981 -16.32 -1.66 -33.08
N ALA A 982 -17.07 -1.96 -32.03
CA ALA A 982 -16.88 -1.39 -30.70
C ALA A 982 -17.32 -2.35 -29.59
N GLU A 983 -16.53 -2.40 -28.52
CA GLU A 983 -16.89 -2.99 -27.24
C GLU A 983 -17.40 -1.88 -26.30
N PHE A 984 -18.62 -2.02 -25.80
CA PHE A 984 -19.13 -1.31 -24.62
C PHE A 984 -19.11 -2.28 -23.44
N ALA A 985 -18.52 -1.88 -22.32
CA ALA A 985 -18.52 -2.71 -21.12
C ALA A 985 -18.85 -1.92 -19.85
N TRP A 986 -19.69 -2.48 -18.99
CA TRP A 986 -19.89 -2.06 -17.60
C TRP A 986 -19.23 -3.06 -16.67
N VAL A 987 -18.35 -2.58 -15.79
CA VAL A 987 -17.61 -3.42 -14.82
C VAL A 987 -17.94 -2.98 -13.40
N TYR A 988 -18.38 -3.93 -12.58
CA TYR A 988 -18.50 -3.81 -11.13
C TYR A 988 -17.58 -4.81 -10.43
N ASP A 989 -16.82 -4.34 -9.43
CA ASP A 989 -16.06 -5.20 -8.52
C ASP A 989 -15.91 -4.50 -7.15
N ASP A 990 -16.51 -5.05 -6.10
CA ASP A 990 -16.27 -4.61 -4.70
C ASP A 990 -15.54 -5.67 -3.85
N SER A 991 -15.03 -6.71 -4.51
CA SER A 991 -14.46 -7.90 -3.90
C SER A 991 -13.16 -7.65 -3.14
N ARG A 992 -12.84 -8.59 -2.24
CA ARG A 992 -11.60 -8.63 -1.46
C ARG A 992 -11.23 -10.08 -1.20
N PHE A 993 -9.95 -10.38 -1.08
CA PHE A 993 -9.45 -11.70 -0.70
C PHE A 993 -9.03 -11.70 0.77
N SER A 994 -9.41 -12.72 1.54
CA SER A 994 -8.78 -12.97 2.85
C SER A 994 -7.52 -13.82 2.72
N ALA A 995 -7.43 -14.65 1.67
CA ALA A 995 -6.26 -15.44 1.29
C ALA A 995 -6.41 -15.93 -0.16
N LEU A 996 -5.46 -16.77 -0.61
CA LEU A 996 -5.53 -17.48 -1.88
C LEU A 996 -6.91 -18.14 -2.09
N ASN A 997 -7.52 -17.91 -3.24
CA ASN A 997 -8.83 -18.43 -3.62
C ASN A 997 -9.96 -18.22 -2.58
N THR A 998 -9.85 -17.20 -1.72
CA THR A 998 -10.88 -16.87 -0.72
C THR A 998 -11.47 -15.46 -0.97
N PRO A 999 -12.15 -15.22 -2.12
CA PRO A 999 -12.83 -13.95 -2.41
C PRO A 999 -14.09 -13.76 -1.55
N ILE A 1000 -14.42 -12.50 -1.27
CA ILE A 1000 -15.61 -12.04 -0.53
C ILE A 1000 -16.13 -10.78 -1.23
N GLY A 1001 -17.43 -10.69 -1.53
CA GLY A 1001 -18.06 -9.52 -2.17
C GLY A 1001 -18.77 -9.87 -3.49
N THR A 1002 -18.96 -8.88 -4.36
CA THR A 1002 -19.63 -9.03 -5.67
C THR A 1002 -18.72 -8.60 -6.81
N ARG A 1003 -18.83 -9.32 -7.93
CA ARG A 1003 -18.29 -8.95 -9.24
C ARG A 1003 -19.38 -9.07 -10.28
N SER A 1004 -19.40 -8.18 -11.26
CA SER A 1004 -20.16 -8.39 -12.49
C SER A 1004 -19.59 -7.60 -13.64
N ILE A 1005 -19.56 -8.20 -14.84
CA ILE A 1005 -19.29 -7.50 -16.08
C ILE A 1005 -20.47 -7.74 -17.01
N ALA A 1006 -20.96 -6.67 -17.63
CA ALA A 1006 -21.88 -6.74 -18.75
C ALA A 1006 -21.17 -6.13 -19.97
N ARG A 1007 -21.17 -6.85 -21.10
CA ARG A 1007 -20.57 -6.43 -22.38
C ARG A 1007 -21.62 -6.37 -23.47
N LEU A 1008 -21.41 -5.43 -24.38
CA LEU A 1008 -22.06 -5.35 -25.69
C LEU A 1008 -20.94 -5.12 -26.70
N GLU A 1009 -20.69 -6.09 -27.57
CA GLU A 1009 -19.73 -6.01 -28.66
C GLU A 1009 -20.48 -6.03 -30.00
N TYR A 1010 -20.04 -5.23 -30.98
CA TYR A 1010 -20.63 -5.20 -32.31
C TYR A 1010 -19.54 -5.17 -33.37
N HIS A 1011 -19.68 -6.02 -34.38
CA HIS A 1011 -18.74 -6.27 -35.48
C HIS A 1011 -19.47 -6.02 -36.80
N TYR A 1012 -19.25 -4.86 -37.41
CA TYR A 1012 -19.67 -4.61 -38.78
C TYR A 1012 -18.60 -5.14 -39.74
N SER A 1013 -18.96 -6.14 -40.53
CA SER A 1013 -18.11 -6.69 -41.59
C SER A 1013 -18.11 -5.74 -42.80
N VAL A 1014 -16.93 -5.38 -43.29
CA VAL A 1014 -16.74 -4.41 -44.37
C VAL A 1014 -16.90 -5.06 -45.75
N ASP A 1015 -16.44 -6.31 -45.90
CA ASP A 1015 -16.42 -7.04 -47.17
C ASP A 1015 -17.73 -7.76 -47.48
N ASP A 1016 -18.37 -8.33 -46.45
CA ASP A 1016 -19.66 -9.03 -46.57
C ASP A 1016 -20.59 -8.64 -45.40
N PRO A 1017 -21.64 -7.84 -45.65
CA PRO A 1017 -22.62 -7.45 -44.62
C PRO A 1017 -23.28 -8.63 -43.91
N LEU A 1018 -23.44 -9.80 -44.56
CA LEU A 1018 -24.04 -10.99 -43.93
C LEU A 1018 -23.17 -11.58 -42.81
N MET A 1019 -21.87 -11.26 -42.78
CA MET A 1019 -20.95 -11.65 -41.71
C MET A 1019 -20.96 -10.66 -40.53
N THR A 1020 -21.87 -9.68 -40.53
CA THR A 1020 -22.06 -8.73 -39.41
C THR A 1020 -22.73 -9.40 -38.22
N PHE A 1021 -22.17 -9.20 -37.02
CA PHE A 1021 -22.72 -9.76 -35.78
C PHE A 1021 -22.47 -8.88 -34.56
N GLY A 1022 -23.06 -9.24 -33.43
CA GLY A 1022 -22.71 -8.71 -32.12
C GLY A 1022 -22.88 -9.73 -31.00
N GLU A 1023 -22.29 -9.43 -29.85
CA GLU A 1023 -22.33 -10.22 -28.62
C GLU A 1023 -22.93 -9.36 -27.49
N ILE A 1024 -23.86 -9.92 -26.72
CA ILE A 1024 -24.22 -9.42 -25.38
C ILE A 1024 -23.86 -10.52 -24.39
N SER A 1025 -23.03 -10.21 -23.40
CA SER A 1025 -22.65 -11.17 -22.35
C SER A 1025 -22.66 -10.54 -20.96
N ILE A 1026 -23.02 -11.32 -19.95
CA ILE A 1026 -23.06 -10.93 -18.54
C ILE A 1026 -22.50 -12.06 -17.68
N ASP A 1027 -21.34 -11.86 -17.05
CA ASP A 1027 -20.83 -12.72 -15.98
C ASP A 1027 -20.99 -11.99 -14.64
N ALA A 1028 -21.71 -12.57 -13.69
CA ALA A 1028 -21.94 -12.04 -12.35
C ALA A 1028 -21.61 -13.09 -11.28
N ARG A 1029 -20.81 -12.71 -10.28
CA ARG A 1029 -20.34 -13.59 -9.20
C ARG A 1029 -20.55 -12.94 -7.84
N HIS A 1030 -21.03 -13.69 -6.87
CA HIS A 1030 -21.20 -13.24 -5.48
C HIS A 1030 -20.62 -14.24 -4.49
N TYR A 1031 -19.86 -13.76 -3.52
CA TYR A 1031 -19.14 -14.55 -2.54
C TYR A 1031 -19.57 -14.13 -1.12
N LEU A 1032 -20.49 -14.90 -0.54
CA LEU A 1032 -21.13 -14.64 0.74
C LEU A 1032 -20.43 -15.44 1.87
N PRO A 1033 -19.71 -14.79 2.81
CA PRO A 1033 -19.13 -15.47 3.96
C PRO A 1033 -20.24 -15.88 4.93
N ILE A 1034 -20.37 -17.19 5.20
CA ILE A 1034 -21.34 -17.75 6.14
C ILE A 1034 -20.79 -17.67 7.57
N HIS A 1035 -19.58 -18.20 7.78
CA HIS A 1035 -18.96 -18.27 9.11
C HIS A 1035 -17.42 -18.37 9.00
N ASN A 1036 -16.71 -17.47 9.67
CA ASN A 1036 -15.26 -17.29 9.55
C ASN A 1036 -14.84 -17.17 8.07
N GLU A 1037 -14.19 -18.21 7.54
CA GLU A 1037 -13.70 -18.30 6.16
C GLU A 1037 -14.60 -19.14 5.23
N ILE A 1038 -15.62 -19.82 5.78
CA ILE A 1038 -16.57 -20.62 5.00
C ILE A 1038 -17.43 -19.68 4.15
N THR A 1039 -17.43 -19.89 2.84
CA THR A 1039 -17.98 -18.96 1.85
C THR A 1039 -18.89 -19.69 0.87
N LEU A 1040 -20.11 -19.18 0.67
CA LEU A 1040 -20.98 -19.57 -0.43
C LEU A 1040 -20.67 -18.68 -1.63
N ALA A 1041 -20.07 -19.24 -2.66
CA ALA A 1041 -19.90 -18.60 -3.95
C ALA A 1041 -21.07 -18.94 -4.87
N GLY A 1042 -21.53 -17.97 -5.66
CA GLY A 1042 -22.46 -18.17 -6.76
C GLY A 1042 -21.97 -17.46 -8.01
N ARG A 1043 -22.15 -18.08 -9.18
CA ARG A 1043 -21.90 -17.52 -10.51
C ARG A 1043 -23.16 -17.61 -11.35
N LEU A 1044 -23.43 -16.58 -12.14
CA LEU A 1044 -24.44 -16.51 -13.17
C LEU A 1044 -23.77 -15.96 -14.44
N PHE A 1045 -23.90 -16.68 -15.54
CA PHE A 1045 -23.45 -16.27 -16.87
C PHE A 1045 -24.64 -16.28 -17.83
N TYR A 1046 -24.83 -15.21 -18.58
CA TYR A 1046 -25.74 -15.14 -19.73
C TYR A 1046 -24.96 -14.65 -20.95
N GLY A 1047 -25.21 -15.25 -22.11
CA GLY A 1047 -24.60 -14.84 -23.38
C GLY A 1047 -25.60 -14.95 -24.52
N ARG A 1048 -25.50 -14.01 -25.47
CA ARG A 1048 -26.26 -14.01 -26.73
C ARG A 1048 -25.45 -13.40 -27.87
N PHE A 1049 -25.33 -14.11 -28.98
CA PHE A 1049 -24.96 -13.55 -30.27
C PHE A 1049 -26.20 -13.12 -31.06
N PHE A 1050 -26.03 -12.16 -31.97
CA PHE A 1050 -27.09 -11.63 -32.83
C PHE A 1050 -26.52 -11.02 -34.11
N GLY A 1051 -27.38 -10.75 -35.09
CA GLY A 1051 -26.99 -10.39 -36.46
C GLY A 1051 -26.92 -11.62 -37.36
N ASP A 1052 -26.82 -11.40 -38.67
CA ASP A 1052 -26.89 -12.47 -39.67
C ASP A 1052 -25.66 -13.41 -39.59
N GLY A 1053 -24.51 -12.85 -39.21
CA GLY A 1053 -23.25 -13.57 -39.00
C GLY A 1053 -23.07 -14.10 -37.57
N ALA A 1054 -24.15 -14.37 -36.82
CA ALA A 1054 -24.08 -14.79 -35.42
C ALA A 1054 -23.16 -16.02 -35.20
N LYS A 1055 -22.53 -16.07 -34.04
CA LYS A 1055 -21.60 -17.14 -33.62
C LYS A 1055 -22.22 -17.97 -32.49
N SER A 1056 -21.65 -19.13 -32.20
CA SER A 1056 -22.14 -20.02 -31.14
C SER A 1056 -21.38 -19.87 -29.81
N TYR A 1057 -22.13 -20.04 -28.73
CA TYR A 1057 -21.59 -20.45 -27.43
C TYR A 1057 -21.54 -21.98 -27.34
N LEU A 1058 -20.54 -22.50 -26.62
CA LEU A 1058 -20.33 -23.93 -26.40
C LEU A 1058 -20.31 -24.17 -24.88
N LEU A 1059 -21.35 -24.82 -24.35
CA LEU A 1059 -21.57 -25.04 -22.92
C LEU A 1059 -21.10 -26.44 -22.50
N GLY A 1060 -20.34 -26.52 -21.41
CA GLY A 1060 -19.88 -27.78 -20.83
C GLY A 1060 -18.48 -27.71 -20.21
N GLY A 1061 -18.03 -28.80 -19.58
CA GLY A 1061 -16.71 -28.93 -18.96
C GLY A 1061 -16.36 -27.89 -17.89
N VAL A 1062 -15.07 -27.73 -17.60
CA VAL A 1062 -14.52 -26.79 -16.60
C VAL A 1062 -13.32 -26.00 -17.14
N ASN A 1063 -13.05 -24.83 -16.57
CA ASN A 1063 -11.85 -24.06 -16.90
C ASN A 1063 -10.56 -24.83 -16.63
N ASN A 1064 -9.61 -24.74 -17.55
CA ASN A 1064 -8.35 -25.48 -17.61
C ASN A 1064 -8.52 -27.00 -17.32
N TRP A 1065 -9.43 -27.71 -18.01
CA TRP A 1065 -9.63 -29.15 -17.79
C TRP A 1065 -8.51 -30.00 -18.41
N ILE A 1066 -7.75 -30.67 -17.54
CA ILE A 1066 -6.71 -31.64 -17.88
C ILE A 1066 -7.38 -32.94 -18.37
N LEU A 1067 -7.00 -33.43 -19.55
CA LEU A 1067 -7.63 -34.58 -20.23
C LEU A 1067 -9.13 -34.38 -20.51
N GLY A 1068 -9.54 -33.14 -20.74
CA GLY A 1068 -10.91 -32.79 -21.09
C GLY A 1068 -11.24 -33.10 -22.55
N LYS A 1069 -12.42 -33.67 -22.80
CA LYS A 1069 -12.90 -34.00 -24.15
C LYS A 1069 -13.91 -32.96 -24.63
N THR A 1070 -14.03 -32.89 -25.95
CA THR A 1070 -15.02 -32.08 -26.65
C THR A 1070 -15.90 -33.00 -27.49
N GLU A 1071 -17.22 -32.84 -27.39
CA GLU A 1071 -18.18 -33.53 -28.25
C GLU A 1071 -18.18 -32.88 -29.65
N ASN A 1072 -18.29 -33.70 -30.70
CA ASN A 1072 -18.39 -33.27 -32.10
C ASN A 1072 -17.30 -32.25 -32.50
N ASP A 1073 -16.01 -32.60 -32.39
CA ASP A 1073 -14.85 -31.81 -32.86
C ASP A 1073 -14.11 -32.53 -34.00
N GLY A 1074 -13.34 -31.79 -34.80
CA GLY A 1074 -12.44 -32.32 -35.82
C GLY A 1074 -13.15 -33.04 -36.98
N SER A 1075 -12.67 -34.23 -37.33
CA SER A 1075 -13.23 -35.08 -38.41
C SER A 1075 -14.60 -35.67 -38.06
N ASP A 1076 -14.92 -35.73 -36.78
CA ASP A 1076 -16.09 -36.43 -36.24
C ASP A 1076 -17.24 -35.44 -35.97
N ALA A 1077 -17.00 -34.14 -36.19
CA ALA A 1077 -17.98 -33.07 -36.12
C ALA A 1077 -18.93 -33.09 -37.32
N GLU A 1078 -20.24 -33.17 -37.08
CA GLU A 1078 -21.24 -33.17 -38.16
C GLU A 1078 -21.27 -31.83 -38.93
N PRO A 1079 -21.55 -31.84 -40.24
CA PRO A 1079 -21.67 -30.60 -41.03
C PRO A 1079 -22.70 -29.64 -40.45
N GLY A 1080 -22.31 -28.37 -40.31
CA GLY A 1080 -23.13 -27.32 -39.70
C GLY A 1080 -22.96 -27.14 -38.18
N THR A 1081 -22.21 -28.03 -37.50
CA THR A 1081 -21.83 -27.81 -36.09
C THR A 1081 -20.72 -26.75 -35.94
N PRO A 1082 -20.61 -26.06 -34.79
CA PRO A 1082 -19.63 -24.97 -34.61
C PRO A 1082 -18.15 -25.39 -34.72
N LEU A 1083 -17.85 -26.68 -34.56
CA LEU A 1083 -16.50 -27.25 -34.57
C LEU A 1083 -16.20 -28.07 -35.85
N HIS A 1084 -17.04 -28.00 -36.87
CA HIS A 1084 -16.79 -28.68 -38.13
C HIS A 1084 -15.63 -28.02 -38.90
N PHE A 1085 -14.61 -28.81 -39.28
CA PHE A 1085 -13.44 -28.36 -40.06
C PHE A 1085 -13.40 -29.07 -41.42
N GLY A 1086 -14.33 -28.66 -42.30
CA GLY A 1086 -14.59 -29.30 -43.60
C GLY A 1086 -13.60 -28.94 -44.72
N GLU A 1087 -13.64 -29.71 -45.81
CA GLU A 1087 -12.69 -29.56 -46.92
C GLU A 1087 -12.94 -28.30 -47.77
N GLN A 1088 -11.94 -27.40 -47.84
CA GLN A 1088 -12.02 -26.06 -48.47
C GLN A 1088 -13.08 -25.12 -47.86
N VAL A 1089 -13.60 -25.44 -46.66
CA VAL A 1089 -14.58 -24.63 -45.95
C VAL A 1089 -13.89 -23.80 -44.85
N GLU A 1090 -14.12 -22.49 -44.87
CA GLU A 1090 -13.72 -21.58 -43.78
C GLU A 1090 -14.69 -21.72 -42.60
N ASN A 1091 -14.24 -22.25 -41.47
CA ASN A 1091 -14.99 -22.15 -40.21
C ASN A 1091 -14.62 -20.86 -39.45
N GLU A 1092 -15.29 -19.76 -39.80
CA GLU A 1092 -15.11 -18.45 -39.13
C GLU A 1092 -15.39 -18.51 -37.61
N GLN A 1093 -16.19 -19.48 -37.13
CA GLN A 1093 -16.47 -19.62 -35.70
C GLN A 1093 -15.19 -19.93 -34.90
N ALA A 1094 -14.16 -20.52 -35.52
CA ALA A 1094 -12.84 -20.77 -34.91
C ALA A 1094 -12.24 -19.53 -34.22
N LEU A 1095 -12.52 -18.33 -34.74
CA LEU A 1095 -11.95 -17.08 -34.24
C LEU A 1095 -12.85 -16.35 -33.21
N PHE A 1096 -14.14 -16.67 -33.13
CA PHE A 1096 -15.14 -15.86 -32.40
C PHE A 1096 -16.10 -16.64 -31.49
N MET A 1097 -16.17 -17.97 -31.58
CA MET A 1097 -17.00 -18.79 -30.68
C MET A 1097 -16.56 -18.64 -29.21
N ARG A 1098 -17.46 -18.97 -28.27
CA ARG A 1098 -17.22 -18.77 -26.82
C ARG A 1098 -17.53 -20.02 -26.01
N TYR A 1099 -16.53 -20.59 -25.34
CA TYR A 1099 -16.74 -21.72 -24.41
C TYR A 1099 -17.22 -21.21 -23.05
N VAL A 1100 -18.37 -21.71 -22.57
CA VAL A 1100 -18.97 -21.39 -21.28
C VAL A 1100 -18.78 -22.58 -20.34
N THR A 1101 -17.68 -22.53 -19.60
CA THR A 1101 -17.24 -23.60 -18.70
C THR A 1101 -17.79 -23.41 -17.29
N GLY A 1102 -17.87 -24.51 -16.53
CA GLY A 1102 -18.42 -24.53 -15.16
C GLY A 1102 -19.73 -25.29 -15.02
N LEU A 1103 -20.07 -26.14 -16.00
CA LEU A 1103 -21.16 -27.12 -15.92
C LEU A 1103 -20.50 -28.50 -15.79
N ARG A 1104 -20.17 -28.92 -14.57
CA ARG A 1104 -19.47 -30.19 -14.31
C ARG A 1104 -20.37 -31.38 -14.62
N GLY A 1105 -19.79 -32.54 -14.92
CA GLY A 1105 -20.51 -33.76 -15.31
C GLY A 1105 -20.68 -33.93 -16.84
N TYR A 1106 -20.32 -32.92 -17.62
CA TYR A 1106 -20.47 -32.90 -19.08
C TYR A 1106 -19.13 -32.64 -19.76
N ASP A 1107 -18.98 -33.06 -21.01
CA ASP A 1107 -17.83 -32.74 -21.84
C ASP A 1107 -17.89 -31.28 -22.32
N PHE A 1108 -16.93 -30.79 -23.10
CA PHE A 1108 -17.13 -29.52 -23.80
C PHE A 1108 -18.07 -29.73 -25.00
N ASN A 1109 -18.82 -28.69 -25.38
CA ASN A 1109 -19.74 -28.68 -26.54
C ASN A 1109 -21.01 -29.58 -26.43
N THR A 1110 -21.28 -30.21 -25.28
CA THR A 1110 -22.52 -31.00 -25.04
C THR A 1110 -23.81 -30.21 -25.34
N LEU A 1111 -23.79 -28.90 -25.13
CA LEU A 1111 -24.80 -27.98 -25.66
C LEU A 1111 -24.14 -26.81 -26.38
N ASN A 1112 -24.74 -26.37 -27.49
CA ASN A 1112 -24.32 -25.16 -28.21
C ASN A 1112 -25.52 -24.38 -28.78
N GLY A 1113 -25.24 -23.17 -29.26
CA GLY A 1113 -26.21 -22.26 -29.88
C GLY A 1113 -25.84 -20.79 -29.71
N SER A 1114 -26.54 -19.89 -30.39
CA SER A 1114 -26.33 -18.43 -30.28
C SER A 1114 -26.65 -17.84 -28.90
N ASN A 1115 -27.41 -18.54 -28.05
CA ASN A 1115 -27.74 -18.12 -26.68
C ASN A 1115 -27.24 -19.14 -25.65
N VAL A 1116 -26.93 -18.67 -24.44
CA VAL A 1116 -26.49 -19.51 -23.32
C VAL A 1116 -26.87 -18.92 -21.96
N LEU A 1117 -27.21 -19.78 -21.01
CA LEU A 1117 -27.33 -19.46 -19.59
C LEU A 1117 -26.63 -20.55 -18.75
N LEU A 1118 -25.82 -20.13 -17.77
CA LEU A 1118 -25.19 -21.00 -16.78
C LEU A 1118 -25.34 -20.38 -15.39
N ALA A 1119 -25.78 -21.15 -14.41
CA ALA A 1119 -25.72 -20.80 -12.99
C ALA A 1119 -24.98 -21.90 -12.21
N SER A 1120 -24.15 -21.50 -11.24
CA SER A 1120 -23.38 -22.42 -10.41
C SER A 1120 -23.31 -21.90 -8.98
N ALA A 1121 -23.38 -22.79 -8.00
CA ALA A 1121 -23.24 -22.50 -6.58
C ALA A 1121 -22.21 -23.43 -5.92
N GLU A 1122 -21.30 -22.88 -5.13
CA GLU A 1122 -20.23 -23.61 -4.42
C GLU A 1122 -20.17 -23.22 -2.94
N LEU A 1123 -20.29 -24.19 -2.04
CA LEU A 1123 -20.02 -24.04 -0.61
C LEU A 1123 -18.55 -24.37 -0.33
N ARG A 1124 -17.69 -23.34 -0.23
CA ARG A 1124 -16.24 -23.47 -0.02
C ARG A 1124 -15.86 -23.52 1.46
N ILE A 1125 -15.16 -24.57 1.89
CA ILE A 1125 -14.76 -24.86 3.28
C ILE A 1125 -13.23 -25.06 3.37
N PRO A 1126 -12.45 -24.07 3.83
CA PRO A 1126 -10.98 -24.17 3.94
C PRO A 1126 -10.56 -24.99 5.18
N LEU A 1127 -10.68 -26.32 5.07
CA LEU A 1127 -10.76 -27.27 6.17
C LEU A 1127 -9.68 -27.09 7.26
N PHE A 1128 -8.40 -27.06 6.90
CA PHE A 1128 -7.32 -27.00 7.90
C PHE A 1128 -7.14 -25.60 8.48
N ARG A 1129 -7.33 -24.52 7.71
CA ARG A 1129 -7.32 -23.15 8.24
C ARG A 1129 -8.44 -22.93 9.24
N TYR A 1130 -9.65 -23.42 8.93
CA TYR A 1130 -10.82 -23.32 9.80
C TYR A 1130 -10.64 -24.01 11.16
N LEU A 1131 -9.83 -25.07 11.21
CA LEU A 1131 -9.53 -25.83 12.44
C LEU A 1131 -8.23 -25.39 13.16
N ALA A 1132 -7.34 -24.67 12.47
CA ALA A 1132 -6.04 -24.27 13.01
C ALA A 1132 -6.15 -23.10 14.00
N ASN A 1133 -5.22 -23.07 14.96
CA ASN A 1133 -5.09 -21.98 15.94
C ASN A 1133 -3.82 -21.12 15.71
N SER A 1134 -3.06 -21.43 14.66
CA SER A 1134 -1.77 -20.85 14.30
C SER A 1134 -1.62 -20.84 12.77
N PRO A 1135 -0.72 -20.02 12.20
CA PRO A 1135 -0.35 -20.09 10.79
C PRO A 1135 0.06 -21.51 10.37
N ILE A 1136 -0.24 -21.87 9.11
CA ILE A 1136 0.09 -23.17 8.52
C ILE A 1136 1.23 -22.99 7.51
N ASN A 1137 2.41 -23.52 7.82
CA ASN A 1137 3.60 -23.35 6.98
C ASN A 1137 3.52 -24.13 5.65
N SER A 1138 2.82 -25.28 5.62
CA SER A 1138 2.62 -26.06 4.39
C SER A 1138 1.59 -25.40 3.47
N ASN A 1139 2.01 -25.04 2.24
CA ASN A 1139 1.12 -24.48 1.22
C ASN A 1139 -0.06 -25.41 0.88
N PHE A 1140 0.18 -26.73 0.84
CA PHE A 1140 -0.86 -27.73 0.61
C PHE A 1140 -1.97 -27.63 1.68
N PHE A 1141 -1.62 -27.78 2.97
CA PHE A 1141 -2.60 -27.73 4.05
C PHE A 1141 -3.20 -26.33 4.25
N ARG A 1142 -2.42 -25.26 4.02
CA ARG A 1142 -2.91 -23.88 4.11
C ARG A 1142 -4.00 -23.59 3.07
N ASN A 1143 -3.86 -24.12 1.86
CA ASN A 1143 -4.76 -23.80 0.75
C ASN A 1143 -5.83 -24.89 0.50
N PHE A 1144 -5.76 -26.02 1.22
CA PHE A 1144 -6.70 -27.14 1.08
C PHE A 1144 -8.13 -26.73 1.48
N THR A 1145 -9.04 -26.83 0.51
CA THR A 1145 -10.43 -26.41 0.59
C THR A 1145 -11.33 -27.52 0.05
N PHE A 1146 -12.26 -28.00 0.87
CA PHE A 1146 -13.35 -28.86 0.41
C PHE A 1146 -14.47 -27.98 -0.14
N VAL A 1147 -15.15 -28.44 -1.20
CA VAL A 1147 -16.28 -27.75 -1.82
C VAL A 1147 -17.40 -28.74 -2.08
N GLY A 1148 -18.64 -28.37 -1.76
CA GLY A 1148 -19.85 -28.97 -2.34
C GLY A 1148 -20.46 -28.03 -3.36
N PHE A 1149 -20.96 -28.52 -4.49
CA PHE A 1149 -21.45 -27.69 -5.59
C PHE A 1149 -22.73 -28.18 -6.26
N TYR A 1150 -23.40 -27.26 -6.94
CA TYR A 1150 -24.53 -27.52 -7.84
C TYR A 1150 -24.43 -26.58 -9.05
N ASP A 1151 -24.51 -27.13 -10.25
CA ASP A 1151 -24.45 -26.41 -11.52
C ASP A 1151 -25.75 -26.64 -12.32
N ILE A 1152 -26.18 -25.66 -13.12
CA ILE A 1152 -27.31 -25.78 -14.05
C ILE A 1152 -27.13 -24.85 -15.25
N GLY A 1153 -27.39 -25.32 -16.47
CA GLY A 1153 -27.26 -24.51 -17.67
C GLY A 1153 -28.01 -25.02 -18.88
N SER A 1154 -28.04 -24.18 -19.91
CA SER A 1154 -28.59 -24.47 -21.24
C SER A 1154 -27.92 -23.58 -22.28
N ALA A 1155 -27.69 -24.10 -23.48
CA ALA A 1155 -27.47 -23.30 -24.69
C ALA A 1155 -28.56 -23.64 -25.71
N TRP A 1156 -28.94 -22.66 -26.54
CA TRP A 1156 -30.02 -22.78 -27.51
C TRP A 1156 -29.88 -21.76 -28.65
N GLU A 1157 -30.61 -22.00 -29.74
CA GLU A 1157 -30.54 -21.22 -30.96
C GLU A 1157 -31.74 -20.26 -31.13
N GLY A 1158 -31.57 -19.17 -31.89
CA GLY A 1158 -32.64 -18.26 -32.27
C GLY A 1158 -32.88 -17.06 -31.33
N SER A 1159 -34.11 -16.52 -31.35
CA SER A 1159 -34.42 -15.23 -30.74
C SER A 1159 -34.91 -15.26 -29.30
N ASP A 1160 -35.30 -16.43 -28.78
CA ASP A 1160 -36.00 -16.57 -27.50
C ASP A 1160 -35.09 -16.29 -26.30
N PHE A 1161 -35.65 -15.65 -25.27
CA PHE A 1161 -34.93 -15.36 -24.02
C PHE A 1161 -34.85 -16.56 -23.06
N TRP A 1162 -35.57 -17.65 -23.35
CA TRP A 1162 -35.61 -18.86 -22.53
C TRP A 1162 -35.53 -20.09 -23.45
N PRO A 1163 -34.76 -21.14 -23.11
CA PRO A 1163 -34.59 -22.30 -23.96
C PRO A 1163 -35.91 -23.08 -24.10
N THR A 1164 -36.35 -23.24 -25.34
CA THR A 1164 -37.54 -24.02 -25.74
C THR A 1164 -37.19 -25.23 -26.60
N GLU A 1165 -36.08 -25.15 -27.36
CA GLU A 1165 -35.45 -26.20 -28.20
C GLU A 1165 -33.92 -26.05 -28.16
N ASN A 1166 -33.18 -27.16 -28.18
CA ASN A 1166 -31.72 -27.19 -28.36
C ASN A 1166 -31.24 -28.54 -28.92
N SER A 1167 -29.92 -28.73 -29.02
CA SER A 1167 -29.28 -29.92 -29.60
C SER A 1167 -29.55 -31.26 -28.88
N ILE A 1168 -30.10 -31.24 -27.66
CA ILE A 1168 -30.45 -32.47 -26.91
C ILE A 1168 -31.94 -32.82 -27.06
N ASN A 1169 -32.82 -31.84 -27.30
CA ASN A 1169 -34.26 -32.09 -27.44
C ASN A 1169 -34.84 -31.78 -28.84
N SER A 1170 -33.99 -31.44 -29.81
CA SER A 1170 -34.37 -31.34 -31.21
C SER A 1170 -33.31 -31.94 -32.14
N GLU A 1171 -33.76 -32.75 -33.08
CA GLU A 1171 -32.95 -33.42 -34.11
C GLU A 1171 -33.52 -33.03 -35.48
N THR A 1172 -32.69 -32.82 -36.50
CA THR A 1172 -33.17 -32.53 -37.87
C THR A 1172 -32.65 -33.58 -38.82
N ILE A 1173 -33.53 -34.49 -39.23
CA ILE A 1173 -33.20 -35.56 -40.19
C ILE A 1173 -33.47 -35.04 -41.60
N GLU A 1174 -32.43 -34.92 -42.41
CA GLU A 1174 -32.52 -34.57 -43.83
C GLU A 1174 -32.56 -35.84 -44.69
N SER A 1175 -33.52 -35.91 -45.62
CA SER A 1175 -33.69 -37.06 -46.52
C SER A 1175 -34.16 -36.61 -47.90
N GLY A 1176 -33.21 -36.51 -48.84
CA GLY A 1176 -33.45 -36.07 -50.21
C GLY A 1176 -33.86 -34.59 -50.27
N ALA A 1177 -35.15 -34.33 -50.43
CA ALA A 1177 -35.74 -32.98 -50.49
C ALA A 1177 -36.64 -32.67 -49.29
N PHE A 1178 -36.56 -33.47 -48.23
CA PHE A 1178 -37.37 -33.32 -47.01
C PHE A 1178 -36.50 -33.18 -45.77
N ASN A 1179 -36.71 -32.11 -45.02
CA ASN A 1179 -36.10 -31.88 -43.71
C ASN A 1179 -37.15 -32.09 -42.63
N VAL A 1180 -36.94 -33.09 -41.77
CA VAL A 1180 -37.87 -33.42 -40.67
C VAL A 1180 -37.20 -33.06 -39.35
N ARG A 1181 -37.65 -31.96 -38.72
CA ARG A 1181 -37.25 -31.64 -37.35
C ARG A 1181 -38.12 -32.42 -36.36
N ILE A 1182 -37.51 -33.34 -35.63
CA ILE A 1182 -38.11 -34.10 -34.54
C ILE A 1182 -37.84 -33.34 -33.24
N LYS A 1183 -38.88 -33.10 -32.44
CA LYS A 1183 -38.75 -32.55 -31.09
C LYS A 1183 -39.01 -33.63 -30.06
N ASN A 1184 -37.99 -33.94 -29.27
CA ASN A 1184 -38.05 -34.91 -28.19
C ASN A 1184 -38.51 -34.24 -26.89
N TYR A 1185 -39.10 -35.01 -25.98
CA TYR A 1185 -39.65 -34.49 -24.72
C TYR A 1185 -38.60 -34.20 -23.62
N HIS A 1186 -37.31 -34.20 -23.97
CA HIS A 1186 -36.23 -33.92 -23.02
C HIS A 1186 -36.26 -32.47 -22.53
N THR A 1187 -35.93 -32.27 -21.25
CA THR A 1187 -35.68 -30.95 -20.69
C THR A 1187 -34.50 -30.28 -21.40
N PRO A 1188 -34.61 -29.03 -21.89
CA PRO A 1188 -33.47 -28.33 -22.52
C PRO A 1188 -32.43 -27.83 -21.49
N TRP A 1189 -32.51 -28.28 -20.24
CA TRP A 1189 -31.63 -27.91 -19.14
C TRP A 1189 -30.79 -29.11 -18.72
N LEU A 1190 -29.49 -28.88 -18.58
CA LEU A 1190 -28.54 -29.79 -17.95
C LEU A 1190 -28.23 -29.28 -16.56
N ALA A 1191 -28.08 -30.19 -15.58
CA ALA A 1191 -27.68 -29.83 -14.23
C ALA A 1191 -26.67 -30.83 -13.68
N SER A 1192 -25.97 -30.48 -12.61
CA SER A 1192 -25.16 -31.46 -11.87
C SER A 1192 -25.02 -31.09 -10.40
N ALA A 1193 -24.74 -32.11 -9.60
CA ALA A 1193 -24.42 -31.96 -8.19
C ALA A 1193 -23.10 -32.67 -7.90
N GLY A 1194 -22.34 -32.20 -6.91
CA GLY A 1194 -21.06 -32.84 -6.63
C GLY A 1194 -20.26 -32.23 -5.48
N TRP A 1195 -19.03 -32.69 -5.37
CA TRP A 1195 -18.06 -32.20 -4.40
C TRP A 1195 -16.64 -32.25 -4.96
N GLY A 1196 -15.74 -31.49 -4.37
CA GLY A 1196 -14.36 -31.42 -4.83
C GLY A 1196 -13.38 -30.87 -3.81
N LEU A 1197 -12.11 -30.97 -4.17
CA LEU A 1197 -10.95 -30.56 -3.39
C LEU A 1197 -10.16 -29.53 -4.20
N ARG A 1198 -9.84 -28.39 -3.59
CA ARG A 1198 -8.92 -27.38 -4.12
C ARG A 1198 -7.70 -27.28 -3.22
N THR A 1199 -6.50 -27.17 -3.77
CA THR A 1199 -5.27 -26.98 -2.98
C THR A 1199 -4.15 -26.36 -3.84
N SER A 1200 -2.97 -26.14 -3.25
CA SER A 1200 -1.78 -25.70 -4.00
C SER A 1200 -0.64 -26.69 -3.88
N LEU A 1201 -0.11 -27.10 -5.03
CA LEU A 1201 0.95 -28.09 -5.18
C LEU A 1201 1.92 -27.60 -6.26
N PHE A 1202 3.23 -27.64 -5.97
CA PHE A 1202 4.28 -27.09 -6.84
C PHE A 1202 3.99 -25.64 -7.32
N SER A 1203 3.44 -24.81 -6.43
CA SER A 1203 2.97 -23.43 -6.66
C SER A 1203 1.76 -23.24 -7.60
N TYR A 1204 1.28 -24.29 -8.29
CA TYR A 1204 0.02 -24.27 -9.03
C TYR A 1204 -1.19 -24.48 -8.09
N HIS A 1205 -2.34 -23.89 -8.43
CA HIS A 1205 -3.62 -24.20 -7.78
C HIS A 1205 -4.32 -25.29 -8.59
N ILE A 1206 -4.70 -26.38 -7.93
CA ILE A 1206 -5.28 -27.57 -8.55
C ILE A 1206 -6.68 -27.80 -7.97
N LYS A 1207 -7.64 -28.06 -8.85
CA LYS A 1207 -9.01 -28.47 -8.54
C LYS A 1207 -9.18 -29.94 -8.92
N LEU A 1208 -9.79 -30.73 -8.05
CA LEU A 1208 -10.30 -32.07 -8.32
C LEU A 1208 -11.78 -32.06 -7.96
N ASP A 1209 -12.66 -32.16 -8.94
CA ASP A 1209 -14.12 -32.16 -8.74
C ASP A 1209 -14.73 -33.50 -9.21
N LEU A 1210 -15.71 -33.99 -8.44
CA LEU A 1210 -16.49 -35.20 -8.71
C LEU A 1210 -17.95 -34.80 -8.82
N ALA A 1211 -18.55 -35.05 -9.98
CA ALA A 1211 -19.88 -34.60 -10.34
C ALA A 1211 -20.77 -35.75 -10.82
N TRP A 1212 -22.02 -35.73 -10.38
CA TRP A 1212 -23.10 -36.50 -10.98
C TRP A 1212 -23.86 -35.59 -11.95
N PRO A 1213 -23.87 -35.86 -13.27
CA PRO A 1213 -24.75 -35.18 -14.21
C PRO A 1213 -26.21 -35.53 -13.91
N ILE A 1214 -27.11 -34.59 -14.21
CA ILE A 1214 -28.55 -34.70 -13.96
C ILE A 1214 -29.26 -34.26 -15.23
N GLU A 1215 -29.83 -35.24 -15.94
CA GLU A 1215 -30.47 -35.08 -17.24
C GLU A 1215 -31.92 -35.55 -17.15
N ASN A 1216 -32.88 -34.75 -17.64
CA ASN A 1216 -34.30 -35.13 -17.63
C ASN A 1216 -34.82 -35.59 -16.23
N TYR A 1217 -34.28 -34.99 -15.16
CA TYR A 1217 -34.51 -35.33 -13.74
C TYR A 1217 -33.92 -36.68 -13.24
N GLU A 1218 -33.21 -37.43 -14.08
CA GLU A 1218 -32.48 -38.64 -13.71
C GLU A 1218 -31.00 -38.33 -13.42
N VAL A 1219 -30.36 -39.11 -12.54
CA VAL A 1219 -28.98 -38.89 -12.09
C VAL A 1219 -28.06 -39.90 -12.77
N GLY A 1220 -27.13 -39.41 -13.60
CA GLY A 1220 -26.17 -40.22 -14.33
C GLY A 1220 -24.93 -40.62 -13.53
N ASP A 1221 -24.03 -41.38 -14.17
CA ASP A 1221 -22.81 -41.89 -13.55
C ASP A 1221 -21.83 -40.78 -13.12
N MET A 1222 -21.14 -41.01 -12.01
CA MET A 1222 -20.20 -40.04 -11.43
C MET A 1222 -18.96 -39.86 -12.31
N ARG A 1223 -18.70 -38.61 -12.73
CA ARG A 1223 -17.54 -38.22 -13.53
C ARG A 1223 -16.55 -37.39 -12.72
N TYR A 1224 -15.27 -37.49 -13.04
CA TYR A 1224 -14.17 -36.78 -12.37
C TYR A 1224 -13.51 -35.77 -13.30
N PHE A 1225 -13.12 -34.62 -12.72
CA PHE A 1225 -12.52 -33.50 -13.42
C PHE A 1225 -11.27 -33.06 -12.65
N VAL A 1226 -10.14 -32.91 -13.35
CA VAL A 1226 -8.90 -32.35 -12.78
C VAL A 1226 -8.56 -31.08 -13.56
N SER A 1227 -8.31 -29.97 -12.87
CA SER A 1227 -8.09 -28.69 -13.54
C SER A 1227 -7.17 -27.74 -12.78
N PHE A 1228 -6.64 -26.75 -13.50
CA PHE A 1228 -5.79 -25.69 -12.94
C PHE A 1228 -6.56 -24.39 -12.73
N GLY A 1229 -6.03 -23.52 -11.86
CA GLY A 1229 -6.59 -22.19 -11.60
C GLY A 1229 -7.49 -22.15 -10.36
N PHE A 1230 -8.01 -20.96 -10.06
CA PHE A 1230 -8.51 -20.65 -8.71
C PHE A 1230 -10.05 -20.71 -8.64
N ASP A 1231 -10.74 -19.84 -9.38
CA ASP A 1231 -12.20 -19.73 -9.30
C ASP A 1231 -12.92 -20.80 -10.16
N PHE A 1232 -14.23 -20.64 -10.40
CA PHE A 1232 -15.09 -21.54 -11.18
C PHE A 1232 -14.42 -22.06 -12.48
#